data_AF-A0A2E8US39-F1
#
_entry.id   AF-A0A2E8US39-F1
#
_cell.length_a   1.000
_cell.length_b   1.000
_cell.length_c   1.000
_cell.angle_alpha   90.00
_cell.angle_beta   90.00
_cell.angle_gamma   90.00
#
_symmetry.space_group_name_H-M   'P 1'
#
loop_
_entity.id
_entity.type
_entity.pdbx_description
1 polymer ?
#
loop_
_entity_poly.entity_id
_entity_poly.type
_entity_poly.pdbx_seq_one_letter_code
_entity_poly.pdbx_strand_id
1 'polypeptide(L)'
;MISITITRLIRDKFFSLGILISVFIASIVVAGGFMYQNSFHRITVKNSLDEIGTYNKNIRIDSQWIPLEYKEIQKTNLLIEELTDNNIIDEIKYDSTYHLRTKEHFWNKNDDKVISGDLVSRLFFHTSNNLMENIEIIEGNYPKNEITYDNDINTLEVIIYKNRSKNIRHDYQLKNLEINDIISAQSIPRKIGLVRAKIVGVFDIKDPYSEFWNGDPSLLLDPDPPMIFGGRERPIVLFTNFEAFTQGLESSNSGLPVDYQKIFHIDTSKILSLSTNDILKNLRDFQNEVFTKIPRSNVYISIIPTIERVENKILFLKLPMYIIGSFAITFVLFYVFLISKIINNKRSVEIAVLLSRGLSFRQLFNISIFESFFIVFIPGLLGTFIAFYLLQITSDFKFFNPITNGNDLYINLNLRVYFYVFIMNIIILFVLLIPLFEKLFSKISINISTQIFSDSRNFFHKFFIDYLLILLFGVFIWQLVNRGIVYSDIDNNLYIDIVILLAPVMFLLGVILIILRVFPLIVNILHFLIYSVSSVGVFIAIVRLKRNFNWYSLSLLLTVFTISLSVIIGSLTSTLDRSSREKVLYDIPSDLRLIIREPINQNDIYELSNIDGIIFVSSAFREEGIIGTTQQGPSFTLLGLDTKNIEEFIWYREDFSQINKSKLFDKIRKLPDPPPINIPLEATHLSASSMQEPYVKDHFFWIILEDSEKRKVTVTLGQIESNWTNKVAKIPSHLKHPIEIVSIQTFMPVSGDSGTPTDWYVDNVRAIGPSLDKVLIDFEEDNYWSPLPTSNGLDDTIEIISDVQKENQFAKISLDVGTIVGVRGIYRNSNGKPIPIAVSKSYLNLTENLIGDYAVVQVYGGFVPVEIVAIVDNFPTLDPMDDPFIILDVNSLLNFLEFRGMVNVSENEFFIDVDEFRKNEIKDQINNLFMSSTIKDADENLKQTLVDPTTILGWKVTSYLSILLSTIILVLSFYSYFFAFYTNNRKDAFILKSIGISRRTFILSLFLENLLLVIFGLFIGIISGYYSAKLSISGINYFYDGKLPLPPVVFEWNFIPLIIFLFFILIINISSIYFIFKKFVYDKVELIR
;
A
#
# COMPACT_ATOMS: atom_id res chain seq x y z
N MET A 1 23.32 43.21 35.71
CA MET A 1 23.26 41.94 34.95
C MET A 1 23.74 42.11 33.51
N ILE A 2 23.13 43.01 32.72
CA ILE A 2 23.45 43.21 31.29
C ILE A 2 24.96 43.35 30.99
N SER A 3 25.68 44.22 31.70
CA SER A 3 27.15 44.39 31.50
C SER A 3 27.96 43.11 31.76
N ILE A 4 27.59 42.33 32.78
CA ILE A 4 28.24 41.05 33.12
C ILE A 4 27.96 40.03 32.01
N THR A 5 26.71 39.97 31.52
CA THR A 5 26.28 39.08 30.44
C THR A 5 27.02 39.39 29.13
N ILE A 6 27.11 40.66 28.73
CA ILE A 6 27.82 41.08 27.52
C ILE A 6 29.31 40.74 27.61
N THR A 7 29.94 41.00 28.76
CA THR A 7 31.36 40.70 28.97
C THR A 7 31.63 39.20 28.87
N ARG A 8 30.75 38.36 29.43
CA ARG A 8 30.84 36.88 29.33
C ARG A 8 30.67 36.38 27.89
N LEU A 9 29.70 36.93 27.16
CA LEU A 9 29.46 36.59 25.76
C LEU A 9 30.65 36.93 24.87
N ILE A 10 31.28 38.10 25.07
CA ILE A 10 32.45 38.53 24.30
C ILE A 10 33.68 37.67 24.63
N ARG A 11 33.90 37.37 25.91
CA ARG A 11 35.07 36.56 26.34
C ARG A 11 34.99 35.12 25.84
N ASP A 12 33.78 34.55 25.76
CA ASP A 12 33.53 33.19 25.31
C ASP A 12 32.90 33.13 23.91
N LYS A 13 33.20 34.12 23.05
CA LYS A 13 32.56 34.36 21.75
C LYS A 13 32.42 33.14 20.83
N PHE A 14 33.41 32.24 20.82
CA PHE A 14 33.37 31.05 19.95
C PHE A 14 32.36 30.01 20.44
N PHE A 15 32.24 29.83 21.76
CA PHE A 15 31.29 28.87 22.33
C PHE A 15 29.88 29.43 22.40
N SER A 16 29.72 30.74 22.67
CA SER A 16 28.43 31.40 22.58
C SER A 16 27.89 31.40 21.15
N LEU A 17 28.74 31.64 20.15
CA LEU A 17 28.37 31.49 18.73
C LEU A 17 27.99 30.03 18.40
N GLY A 18 28.70 29.04 18.94
CA GLY A 18 28.35 27.63 18.79
C GLY A 18 26.95 27.29 19.32
N ILE A 19 26.59 27.78 20.52
CA ILE A 19 25.23 27.61 21.07
C ILE A 19 24.21 28.35 20.19
N LEU A 20 24.51 29.58 19.78
CA LEU A 20 23.64 30.39 18.93
C LEU A 20 23.31 29.65 17.62
N ILE A 21 24.31 29.08 16.95
CA ILE A 21 24.12 28.26 15.75
C ILE A 21 23.34 26.97 16.06
N SER A 22 23.54 26.35 17.22
CA SER A 22 22.77 25.16 17.63
C SER A 22 21.29 25.47 17.77
N VAL A 23 20.96 26.59 18.42
CA VAL A 23 19.58 27.08 18.59
C VAL A 23 18.96 27.40 17.23
N PHE A 24 19.73 28.02 16.32
CA PHE A 24 19.28 28.24 14.95
C PHE A 24 18.92 26.92 14.26
N ILE A 25 19.81 25.93 14.31
CA ILE A 25 19.58 24.63 13.67
C ILE A 25 18.38 23.93 14.31
N ALA A 26 18.26 23.91 15.65
CA ALA A 26 17.10 23.34 16.32
C ALA A 26 15.79 23.98 15.85
N SER A 27 15.78 25.31 15.75
CA SER A 27 14.60 26.07 15.34
C SER A 27 14.29 25.86 13.87
N ILE A 28 15.30 25.74 13.02
CA ILE A 28 15.14 25.39 11.60
C ILE A 28 14.57 23.99 11.43
N VAL A 29 15.07 22.99 12.18
CA VAL A 29 14.55 21.62 12.15
C VAL A 29 13.09 21.58 12.58
N VAL A 30 12.72 22.27 13.65
CA VAL A 30 11.37 22.24 14.23
C VAL A 30 10.38 23.05 13.38
N ALA A 31 10.72 24.29 13.05
CA ALA A 31 9.88 25.14 12.23
C ALA A 31 9.77 24.59 10.80
N GLY A 32 10.91 24.25 10.21
CA GLY A 32 10.98 23.70 8.86
C GLY A 32 10.27 22.35 8.76
N GLY A 33 10.46 21.45 9.74
CA GLY A 33 9.75 20.18 9.79
C GLY A 33 8.24 20.35 9.83
N PHE A 34 7.71 21.24 10.68
CA PHE A 34 6.27 21.49 10.76
C PHE A 34 5.72 22.15 9.49
N MET A 35 6.40 23.16 8.96
CA MET A 35 6.00 23.85 7.73
C MET A 35 6.00 22.91 6.53
N TYR A 36 7.07 22.12 6.37
CA TYR A 36 7.20 21.13 5.32
C TYR A 36 6.08 20.08 5.40
N GLN A 37 5.80 19.57 6.60
CA GLN A 37 4.75 18.60 6.81
C GLN A 37 3.36 19.13 6.45
N ASN A 38 3.04 20.37 6.80
CA ASN A 38 1.77 20.99 6.46
C ASN A 38 1.66 21.26 4.95
N SER A 39 2.74 21.70 4.32
CA SER A 39 2.81 21.90 2.87
C SER A 39 2.62 20.58 2.11
N PHE A 40 3.35 19.55 2.54
CA PHE A 40 3.30 18.21 1.98
C PHE A 40 1.90 17.58 2.12
N HIS A 41 1.26 17.73 3.28
CA HIS A 41 -0.11 17.26 3.51
C HIS A 41 -1.10 17.90 2.52
N ARG A 42 -1.04 19.22 2.34
CA ARG A 42 -1.92 19.95 1.41
C ARG A 42 -1.70 19.54 -0.06
N ILE A 43 -0.43 19.40 -0.47
CA ILE A 43 -0.09 18.97 -1.84
C ILE A 43 -0.57 17.55 -2.09
N THR A 44 -0.43 16.65 -1.12
CA THR A 44 -0.89 15.26 -1.25
C THR A 44 -2.41 15.19 -1.41
N VAL A 45 -3.16 15.96 -0.61
CA VAL A 45 -4.62 16.07 -0.75
C VAL A 45 -5.00 16.59 -2.13
N LYS A 46 -4.37 17.68 -2.59
CA LYS A 46 -4.65 18.23 -3.93
C LYS A 46 -4.36 17.21 -5.04
N ASN A 47 -3.17 16.63 -5.07
CA ASN A 47 -2.81 15.67 -6.11
C ASN A 47 -3.77 14.49 -6.15
N SER A 48 -4.18 13.98 -4.97
CA SER A 48 -5.16 12.88 -4.88
C SER A 48 -6.56 13.29 -5.36
N LEU A 49 -6.93 14.57 -5.23
CA LEU A 49 -8.19 15.11 -5.74
C LEU A 49 -8.13 15.44 -7.24
N ASP A 50 -6.95 15.75 -7.77
CA ASP A 50 -6.76 15.93 -9.20
C ASP A 50 -6.75 14.56 -9.92
N GLU A 51 -6.30 13.48 -9.25
CA GLU A 51 -6.29 12.10 -9.75
C GLU A 51 -7.67 11.46 -9.93
N ILE A 52 -8.67 11.82 -9.11
CA ILE A 52 -10.03 11.27 -9.27
C ILE A 52 -10.72 11.73 -10.57
N GLY A 53 -10.13 12.71 -11.27
CA GLY A 53 -10.62 13.24 -12.53
C GLY A 53 -11.52 14.46 -12.38
N THR A 54 -11.74 15.16 -13.49
CA THR A 54 -12.45 16.44 -13.55
C THR A 54 -13.92 16.34 -13.13
N TYR A 55 -14.59 15.21 -13.31
CA TYR A 55 -16.01 15.05 -12.98
C TYR A 55 -16.22 14.54 -11.56
N ASN A 56 -15.40 13.58 -11.12
CA ASN A 56 -15.60 12.91 -9.83
C ASN A 56 -15.29 13.82 -8.63
N LYS A 57 -14.54 14.92 -8.83
CA LYS A 57 -14.35 15.95 -7.80
C LYS A 57 -15.61 16.79 -7.53
N ASN A 58 -16.61 16.77 -8.42
CA ASN A 58 -17.78 17.63 -8.29
C ASN A 58 -18.80 17.10 -7.27
N ILE A 59 -19.54 18.00 -6.64
CA ILE A 59 -20.61 17.65 -5.69
C ILE A 59 -21.92 17.57 -6.46
N ARG A 60 -22.60 16.42 -6.40
CA ARG A 60 -23.86 16.20 -7.11
C ARG A 60 -25.02 15.92 -6.15
N ILE A 61 -26.10 16.67 -6.30
CA ILE A 61 -27.36 16.47 -5.58
C ILE A 61 -28.39 16.01 -6.59
N ASP A 62 -28.95 14.81 -6.37
CA ASP A 62 -30.01 14.25 -7.20
C ASP A 62 -31.28 14.09 -6.35
N SER A 63 -32.44 14.58 -6.81
CA SER A 63 -33.74 14.31 -6.22
C SER A 63 -34.75 13.96 -7.29
N GLN A 64 -35.49 12.87 -7.10
CA GLN A 64 -36.51 12.40 -8.06
C GLN A 64 -37.93 12.83 -7.67
N TRP A 65 -38.08 13.79 -6.76
CA TRP A 65 -39.38 14.07 -6.13
C TRP A 65 -39.69 15.56 -5.94
N ILE A 66 -39.04 16.43 -6.71
CA ILE A 66 -39.39 17.85 -6.69
C ILE A 66 -40.66 18.05 -7.51
N PRO A 67 -41.75 18.63 -6.97
CA PRO A 67 -42.96 18.90 -7.74
C PRO A 67 -42.68 19.85 -8.92
N LEU A 68 -43.25 19.57 -10.08
CA LEU A 68 -43.18 20.44 -11.26
C LEU A 68 -44.07 21.68 -11.09
N GLU A 69 -43.64 22.58 -10.22
CA GLU A 69 -44.26 23.88 -9.94
C GLU A 69 -43.17 24.93 -9.84
N TYR A 70 -43.38 26.09 -10.48
CA TYR A 70 -42.39 27.17 -10.50
C TYR A 70 -41.93 27.54 -9.08
N LYS A 71 -42.87 27.66 -8.14
CA LYS A 71 -42.60 28.05 -6.74
C LYS A 71 -41.79 27.00 -5.98
N GLU A 72 -42.09 25.71 -6.12
CA GLU A 72 -41.39 24.65 -5.38
C GLU A 72 -39.98 24.40 -5.93
N ILE A 73 -39.79 24.48 -7.25
CA ILE A 73 -38.45 24.39 -7.87
C ILE A 73 -37.61 25.61 -7.48
N GLN A 74 -38.16 26.83 -7.52
CA GLN A 74 -37.45 28.02 -7.03
C GLN A 74 -37.11 27.93 -5.54
N LYS A 75 -38.05 27.50 -4.71
CA LYS A 75 -37.82 27.30 -3.27
C LYS A 75 -36.71 26.30 -3.01
N THR A 76 -36.64 25.23 -3.79
CA THR A 76 -35.56 24.24 -3.65
C THR A 76 -34.21 24.81 -4.09
N ASN A 77 -34.16 25.56 -5.19
CA ASN A 77 -32.94 26.26 -5.61
C ASN A 77 -32.45 27.25 -4.55
N LEU A 78 -33.35 28.08 -4.00
CA LEU A 78 -33.02 29.03 -2.93
C LEU A 78 -32.54 28.34 -1.65
N LEU A 79 -33.16 27.21 -1.28
CA LEU A 79 -32.75 26.43 -0.11
C LEU A 79 -31.37 25.81 -0.32
N ILE A 80 -31.08 25.30 -1.52
CA ILE A 80 -29.74 24.80 -1.86
C ILE A 80 -28.71 25.93 -1.84
N GLU A 81 -29.05 27.12 -2.35
CA GLU A 81 -28.18 28.30 -2.28
C GLU A 81 -27.91 28.71 -0.82
N GLU A 82 -28.94 28.81 0.03
CA GLU A 82 -28.79 29.13 1.45
C GLU A 82 -27.92 28.10 2.21
N LEU A 83 -28.09 26.80 1.90
CA LEU A 83 -27.24 25.74 2.44
C LEU A 83 -25.79 25.83 1.93
N THR A 84 -25.59 26.37 0.74
CA THR A 84 -24.27 26.50 0.12
C THR A 84 -23.53 27.70 0.72
N ASP A 85 -24.20 28.85 0.86
CA ASP A 85 -23.64 30.12 1.33
C ASP A 85 -23.22 30.05 2.81
N ASN A 86 -23.89 29.22 3.61
CA ASN A 86 -23.54 29.00 5.00
C ASN A 86 -22.40 27.97 5.20
N ASN A 87 -21.88 27.38 4.12
CA ASN A 87 -20.92 26.29 4.16
C ASN A 87 -19.67 26.59 3.32
N ILE A 88 -18.61 25.77 3.49
CA ILE A 88 -17.36 25.88 2.72
C ILE A 88 -17.57 25.74 1.20
N ILE A 89 -18.71 25.18 0.78
CA ILE A 89 -19.00 24.93 -0.65
C ILE A 89 -18.98 26.22 -1.46
N ASP A 90 -19.44 27.35 -0.90
CA ASP A 90 -19.37 28.63 -1.60
C ASP A 90 -17.92 29.09 -1.86
N GLU A 91 -17.01 28.83 -0.92
CA GLU A 91 -15.60 29.15 -1.09
C GLU A 91 -14.95 28.30 -2.18
N ILE A 92 -15.24 26.98 -2.21
CA ILE A 92 -14.58 26.01 -3.10
C ILE A 92 -15.22 25.89 -4.49
N LYS A 93 -16.50 26.23 -4.65
CA LYS A 93 -17.16 26.19 -5.96
C LYS A 93 -16.63 27.33 -6.85
N TYR A 94 -16.59 27.09 -8.16
CA TYR A 94 -16.35 28.15 -9.15
C TYR A 94 -17.52 28.32 -10.12
N ASP A 95 -18.32 27.27 -10.31
CA ASP A 95 -19.54 27.30 -11.11
C ASP A 95 -20.56 26.28 -10.57
N SER A 96 -21.80 26.33 -11.04
CA SER A 96 -22.82 25.32 -10.76
C SER A 96 -23.74 25.09 -11.94
N THR A 97 -24.03 23.83 -12.23
CA THR A 97 -24.99 23.42 -13.26
C THR A 97 -26.18 22.73 -12.62
N TYR A 98 -27.37 22.90 -13.18
CA TYR A 98 -28.53 22.11 -12.80
C TYR A 98 -29.20 21.56 -14.05
N HIS A 99 -29.71 20.34 -13.94
CA HIS A 99 -30.48 19.65 -14.95
C HIS A 99 -31.83 19.29 -14.35
N LEU A 100 -32.91 19.68 -15.02
CA LEU A 100 -34.27 19.24 -14.67
C LEU A 100 -34.80 18.38 -15.80
N ARG A 101 -35.40 17.25 -15.45
CA ARG A 101 -36.05 16.34 -16.41
C ARG A 101 -37.44 15.94 -15.91
N THR A 102 -38.44 16.03 -16.78
CA THR A 102 -39.80 15.57 -16.46
C THR A 102 -39.92 14.04 -16.48
N LYS A 103 -41.06 13.49 -16.08
CA LYS A 103 -41.37 12.08 -16.35
C LYS A 103 -41.73 11.87 -17.82
N GLU A 104 -41.83 10.61 -18.24
CA GLU A 104 -42.15 10.22 -19.61
C GLU A 104 -43.48 10.82 -20.10
N HIS A 105 -43.49 11.23 -21.37
CA HIS A 105 -44.68 11.67 -22.10
C HIS A 105 -44.91 10.77 -23.33
N PHE A 106 -46.18 10.50 -23.62
CA PHE A 106 -46.61 10.11 -24.95
C PHE A 106 -46.64 11.35 -25.85
N TRP A 107 -46.49 11.18 -27.15
CA TRP A 107 -46.45 12.29 -28.09
C TRP A 107 -47.18 11.99 -29.41
N ASN A 108 -47.47 13.02 -30.20
CA ASN A 108 -47.82 12.91 -31.62
C ASN A 108 -47.36 14.17 -32.36
N LYS A 109 -47.11 14.04 -33.67
CA LYS A 109 -46.61 15.13 -34.54
C LYS A 109 -47.77 15.75 -35.31
N ASN A 110 -47.91 17.08 -35.20
CA ASN A 110 -48.88 17.92 -35.90
C ASN A 110 -50.36 17.50 -35.71
N ASP A 111 -50.66 16.84 -34.59
CA ASP A 111 -52.00 16.41 -34.18
C ASP A 111 -52.09 16.40 -32.65
N ASP A 112 -53.20 16.90 -32.10
CA ASP A 112 -53.45 16.97 -30.67
C ASP A 112 -53.89 15.62 -30.06
N LYS A 113 -54.26 14.64 -30.90
CA LYS A 113 -54.53 13.27 -30.43
C LYS A 113 -53.22 12.53 -30.21
N VAL A 114 -52.81 12.41 -28.95
CA VAL A 114 -51.58 11.72 -28.56
C VAL A 114 -51.71 10.19 -28.74
N ILE A 115 -50.68 9.54 -29.29
CA ILE A 115 -50.65 8.08 -29.49
C ILE A 115 -50.01 7.42 -28.26
N SER A 116 -50.71 6.47 -27.66
CA SER A 116 -50.21 5.68 -26.52
C SER A 116 -49.98 4.21 -26.91
N GLY A 117 -48.82 3.66 -26.55
CA GLY A 117 -48.44 2.28 -26.86
C GLY A 117 -47.03 1.93 -26.41
N ASP A 118 -46.70 0.64 -26.37
CA ASP A 118 -45.38 0.13 -25.97
C ASP A 118 -44.33 0.27 -27.09
N LEU A 119 -44.77 0.36 -28.34
CA LEU A 119 -43.90 0.58 -29.50
C LEU A 119 -43.56 2.06 -29.73
N VAL A 120 -44.24 2.99 -29.06
CA VAL A 120 -44.02 4.45 -29.20
C VAL A 120 -42.85 4.89 -28.31
N SER A 121 -41.85 5.55 -28.89
CA SER A 121 -40.74 6.14 -28.13
C SER A 121 -41.25 7.19 -27.12
N ARG A 122 -40.60 7.27 -25.96
CA ARG A 122 -40.98 8.16 -24.87
C ARG A 122 -40.36 9.53 -25.04
N LEU A 123 -41.08 10.58 -24.67
CA LEU A 123 -40.59 11.95 -24.75
C LEU A 123 -40.31 12.52 -23.36
N PHE A 124 -39.20 13.21 -23.22
CA PHE A 124 -38.83 13.95 -22.02
C PHE A 124 -38.59 15.43 -22.35
N PHE A 125 -39.04 16.30 -21.45
CA PHE A 125 -38.66 17.70 -21.45
C PHE A 125 -37.50 17.89 -20.47
N HIS A 126 -36.53 18.69 -20.89
CA HIS A 126 -35.33 19.01 -20.13
C HIS A 126 -35.12 20.53 -20.08
N THR A 127 -34.50 21.01 -19.01
CA THR A 127 -33.92 22.36 -18.95
C THR A 127 -32.62 22.31 -18.17
N SER A 128 -31.68 23.17 -18.54
CA SER A 128 -30.42 23.38 -17.85
C SER A 128 -30.03 24.85 -17.89
N ASN A 129 -29.36 25.35 -16.84
CA ASN A 129 -28.63 26.61 -16.96
C ASN A 129 -27.40 26.42 -17.85
N ASN A 130 -26.90 27.49 -18.47
CA ASN A 130 -25.67 27.50 -19.28
C ASN A 130 -25.65 26.49 -20.46
N LEU A 131 -26.80 25.95 -20.86
CA LEU A 131 -26.89 24.99 -21.97
C LEU A 131 -26.34 25.58 -23.27
N MET A 132 -26.71 26.82 -23.59
CA MET A 132 -26.29 27.55 -24.81
C MET A 132 -24.76 27.63 -24.97
N GLU A 133 -24.02 27.67 -23.86
CA GLU A 133 -22.55 27.73 -23.89
C GLU A 133 -21.94 26.38 -24.29
N ASN A 134 -22.63 25.27 -23.96
CA ASN A 134 -22.14 23.89 -24.08
C ASN A 134 -22.65 23.14 -25.33
N ILE A 135 -23.58 23.73 -26.08
CA ILE A 135 -24.15 23.15 -27.31
C ILE A 135 -23.87 24.03 -28.54
N GLU A 136 -23.86 23.42 -29.72
CA GLU A 136 -23.82 24.10 -31.00
C GLU A 136 -25.16 23.88 -31.73
N ILE A 137 -25.81 24.97 -32.14
CA ILE A 137 -27.05 24.91 -32.91
C ILE A 137 -26.69 24.72 -34.38
N ILE A 138 -27.04 23.56 -34.94
CA ILE A 138 -26.74 23.22 -36.33
C ILE A 138 -27.76 23.89 -37.26
N GLU A 139 -29.03 23.86 -36.86
CA GLU A 139 -30.14 24.40 -37.64
C GLU A 139 -31.14 25.10 -36.71
N GLY A 140 -31.69 26.24 -37.13
CA GLY A 140 -32.72 26.98 -36.40
C GLY A 140 -32.19 27.96 -35.35
N ASN A 141 -32.98 28.23 -34.32
CA ASN A 141 -32.68 29.17 -33.23
C ASN A 141 -32.79 28.50 -31.85
N TYR A 142 -32.17 29.12 -30.84
CA TYR A 142 -32.35 28.73 -29.43
C TYR A 142 -33.78 29.10 -28.96
N PRO A 143 -34.44 28.31 -28.09
CA PRO A 143 -35.82 28.56 -27.70
C PRO A 143 -35.95 29.87 -26.93
N LYS A 144 -37.08 30.57 -27.08
CA LYS A 144 -37.42 31.76 -26.29
C LYS A 144 -38.10 31.38 -24.98
N ASN A 145 -38.16 32.33 -24.05
CA ASN A 145 -38.88 32.17 -22.79
C ASN A 145 -40.41 32.36 -22.93
N GLU A 146 -40.87 32.93 -24.05
CA GLU A 146 -42.28 33.24 -24.26
C GLU A 146 -43.11 31.97 -24.48
N ILE A 147 -44.18 31.83 -23.70
CA ILE A 147 -45.17 30.75 -23.84
C ILE A 147 -46.33 31.29 -24.66
N THR A 148 -46.68 30.58 -25.74
CA THR A 148 -47.84 30.94 -26.56
C THR A 148 -49.05 30.12 -26.13
N TYR A 149 -50.15 30.79 -25.83
CA TYR A 149 -51.41 30.16 -25.47
C TYR A 149 -52.32 30.10 -26.71
N ASP A 150 -52.68 28.89 -27.12
CA ASP A 150 -53.61 28.65 -28.23
C ASP A 150 -54.61 27.57 -27.84
N ASN A 151 -55.92 27.85 -27.92
CA ASN A 151 -57.01 26.94 -27.60
C ASN A 151 -56.87 26.19 -26.25
N ASP A 152 -56.57 26.91 -25.16
CA ASP A 152 -56.34 26.36 -23.82
C ASP A 152 -55.16 25.36 -23.70
N ILE A 153 -54.27 25.32 -24.70
CA ILE A 153 -53.08 24.47 -24.73
C ILE A 153 -51.82 25.35 -24.76
N ASN A 154 -50.87 25.05 -23.87
CA ASN A 154 -49.59 25.74 -23.81
C ASN A 154 -48.69 25.25 -24.95
N THR A 155 -48.18 26.19 -25.74
CA THR A 155 -47.18 25.91 -26.79
C THR A 155 -45.83 26.50 -26.39
N LEU A 156 -44.83 25.64 -26.26
CA LEU A 156 -43.46 25.98 -25.84
C LEU A 156 -42.44 25.71 -26.94
N GLU A 157 -41.48 26.62 -27.09
CA GLU A 157 -40.37 26.45 -28.03
C GLU A 157 -39.34 25.48 -27.45
N VAL A 158 -38.92 24.50 -28.25
CA VAL A 158 -37.96 23.47 -27.85
C VAL A 158 -36.87 23.30 -28.91
N ILE A 159 -35.72 22.82 -28.47
CA ILE A 159 -34.66 22.32 -29.35
C ILE A 159 -34.48 20.83 -29.13
N ILE A 160 -34.10 20.12 -30.19
CA ILE A 160 -33.94 18.66 -30.18
C ILE A 160 -32.49 18.27 -30.45
N TYR A 161 -32.02 17.24 -29.76
CA TYR A 161 -30.69 16.69 -30.00
C TYR A 161 -30.64 15.96 -31.35
N LYS A 162 -29.63 16.27 -32.18
CA LYS A 162 -29.47 15.76 -33.56
C LYS A 162 -29.58 14.24 -33.68
N ASN A 163 -28.94 13.48 -32.78
CA ASN A 163 -29.00 12.01 -32.82
C ASN A 163 -30.35 11.44 -32.39
N ARG A 164 -31.22 12.28 -31.82
CA ARG A 164 -32.59 11.92 -31.40
C ARG A 164 -33.67 12.65 -32.21
N SER A 165 -33.37 13.17 -33.40
CA SER A 165 -34.34 13.81 -34.29
C SER A 165 -34.80 12.95 -35.48
N LYS A 166 -34.06 11.89 -35.83
CA LYS A 166 -34.34 11.03 -36.99
C LYS A 166 -34.59 9.58 -36.58
N ASN A 167 -35.35 8.85 -37.42
CA ASN A 167 -35.67 7.43 -37.28
C ASN A 167 -36.31 7.07 -35.92
N ILE A 168 -37.22 7.92 -35.42
CA ILE A 168 -37.85 7.66 -34.13
C ILE A 168 -39.09 6.80 -34.33
N ARG A 169 -39.17 5.67 -33.62
CA ARG A 169 -40.35 4.81 -33.68
C ARG A 169 -41.58 5.45 -33.04
N HIS A 170 -42.63 5.51 -33.85
CA HIS A 170 -43.93 6.03 -33.54
C HIS A 170 -44.98 5.02 -34.00
N ASP A 171 -45.24 4.04 -33.15
CA ASP A 171 -46.05 2.86 -33.45
C ASP A 171 -45.39 1.97 -34.53
N TYR A 172 -46.09 1.60 -35.61
CA TYR A 172 -45.54 0.78 -36.70
C TYR A 172 -44.74 1.59 -37.75
N GLN A 173 -44.50 2.88 -37.52
CA GLN A 173 -43.81 3.77 -38.45
C GLN A 173 -42.63 4.47 -37.79
N LEU A 174 -41.57 4.73 -38.57
CA LEU A 174 -40.48 5.61 -38.15
C LEU A 174 -40.79 7.04 -38.61
N LYS A 175 -40.70 8.01 -37.71
CA LYS A 175 -40.91 9.43 -37.99
C LYS A 175 -39.64 10.23 -37.71
N ASN A 176 -39.44 11.27 -38.53
CA ASN A 176 -38.42 12.30 -38.30
C ASN A 176 -39.08 13.56 -37.76
N LEU A 177 -38.35 14.24 -36.88
CA LEU A 177 -38.71 15.51 -36.27
C LEU A 177 -37.81 16.61 -36.86
N GLU A 178 -38.44 17.61 -37.46
CA GLU A 178 -37.81 18.72 -38.17
C GLU A 178 -38.22 20.06 -37.55
N ILE A 179 -37.53 21.13 -37.94
CA ILE A 179 -37.83 22.48 -37.46
C ILE A 179 -39.23 22.90 -37.92
N ASN A 180 -39.95 23.60 -37.05
CA ASN A 180 -41.36 24.00 -37.15
C ASN A 180 -42.40 22.89 -36.95
N ASP A 181 -41.99 21.65 -36.68
CA ASP A 181 -42.93 20.63 -36.21
C ASP A 181 -43.50 20.99 -34.84
N ILE A 182 -44.80 20.70 -34.65
CA ILE A 182 -45.48 20.83 -33.36
C ILE A 182 -45.72 19.44 -32.79
N ILE A 183 -45.13 19.17 -31.63
CA ILE A 183 -45.28 17.91 -30.91
C ILE A 183 -46.29 18.09 -29.79
N SER A 184 -47.44 17.42 -29.88
CA SER A 184 -48.40 17.38 -28.78
C SER A 184 -48.03 16.26 -27.83
N ALA A 185 -47.71 16.60 -26.58
CA ALA A 185 -47.23 15.70 -25.54
C ALA A 185 -48.23 15.58 -24.38
N GLN A 186 -48.39 14.37 -23.87
CA GLN A 186 -49.24 14.06 -22.71
C GLN A 186 -48.48 13.19 -21.72
N SER A 187 -48.52 13.57 -20.44
CA SER A 187 -47.83 12.86 -19.36
C SER A 187 -48.38 11.44 -19.17
N ILE A 188 -47.49 10.46 -19.09
CA ILE A 188 -47.85 9.05 -18.86
C ILE A 188 -48.39 8.81 -17.45
N PRO A 189 -47.76 9.33 -16.37
CA PRO A 189 -48.29 9.18 -15.02
C PRO A 189 -49.70 9.75 -14.83
N ARG A 190 -49.97 10.93 -15.41
CA ARG A 190 -51.23 11.68 -15.18
C ARG A 190 -52.33 11.34 -16.19
N LYS A 191 -51.97 10.98 -17.44
CA LYS A 191 -52.86 10.69 -18.57
C LYS A 191 -53.89 11.80 -18.89
N ILE A 192 -53.67 13.01 -18.40
CA ILE A 192 -54.54 14.20 -18.54
C ILE A 192 -53.63 15.43 -18.66
N GLY A 193 -54.03 16.42 -19.46
CA GLY A 193 -53.23 17.62 -19.75
C GLY A 193 -52.39 17.43 -21.01
N LEU A 194 -52.50 18.39 -21.94
CA LEU A 194 -51.79 18.40 -23.22
C LEU A 194 -50.86 19.61 -23.28
N VAL A 195 -49.65 19.42 -23.79
CA VAL A 195 -48.68 20.48 -24.05
C VAL A 195 -48.19 20.37 -25.47
N ARG A 196 -48.12 21.48 -26.21
CA ARG A 196 -47.50 21.53 -27.53
C ARG A 196 -46.06 22.00 -27.42
N ALA A 197 -45.14 21.31 -28.09
CA ALA A 197 -43.74 21.67 -28.17
C ALA A 197 -43.38 21.96 -29.62
N LYS A 198 -43.08 23.22 -29.94
CA LYS A 198 -42.67 23.64 -31.29
C LYS A 198 -41.16 23.53 -31.41
N ILE A 199 -40.67 22.69 -32.33
CA ILE A 199 -39.23 22.53 -32.56
C ILE A 199 -38.72 23.76 -33.31
N VAL A 200 -37.84 24.54 -32.68
CA VAL A 200 -37.26 25.78 -33.27
C VAL A 200 -35.81 25.62 -33.69
N GLY A 201 -35.15 24.54 -33.27
CA GLY A 201 -33.78 24.24 -33.68
C GLY A 201 -33.32 22.81 -33.34
N VAL A 202 -32.23 22.40 -33.98
CA VAL A 202 -31.54 21.13 -33.77
C VAL A 202 -30.13 21.42 -33.30
N PHE A 203 -29.70 20.80 -32.21
CA PHE A 203 -28.38 21.02 -31.62
C PHE A 203 -27.51 19.76 -31.59
N ASP A 204 -26.20 19.99 -31.57
CA ASP A 204 -25.17 18.99 -31.27
C ASP A 204 -24.34 19.43 -30.06
N ILE A 205 -23.55 18.51 -29.52
CA ILE A 205 -22.67 18.76 -28.38
C ILE A 205 -21.36 19.39 -28.87
N LYS A 206 -20.89 20.47 -28.23
CA LYS A 206 -19.58 21.07 -28.54
C LYS A 206 -18.41 20.21 -28.05
N ASP A 207 -18.48 19.81 -26.79
CA ASP A 207 -17.48 18.98 -26.12
C ASP A 207 -18.18 17.92 -25.25
N PRO A 208 -18.13 16.63 -25.63
CA PRO A 208 -18.68 15.52 -24.83
C PRO A 208 -18.04 15.38 -23.45
N TYR A 209 -16.80 15.84 -23.30
CA TYR A 209 -16.00 15.72 -22.08
C TYR A 209 -16.05 17.00 -21.22
N SER A 210 -16.95 17.93 -21.49
CA SER A 210 -17.08 19.12 -20.64
C SER A 210 -17.63 18.77 -19.26
N GLU A 211 -17.24 19.52 -18.21
CA GLU A 211 -17.75 19.28 -16.85
C GLU A 211 -19.27 19.41 -16.76
N PHE A 212 -19.90 20.17 -17.67
CA PHE A 212 -21.35 20.33 -17.81
C PHE A 212 -22.09 18.99 -17.99
N TRP A 213 -21.51 18.05 -18.74
CA TRP A 213 -22.07 16.72 -18.99
C TRP A 213 -21.63 15.67 -17.98
N ASN A 214 -20.80 16.03 -17.00
CA ASN A 214 -20.25 15.14 -15.98
C ASN A 214 -19.56 13.88 -16.57
N GLY A 215 -18.91 14.03 -17.72
CA GLY A 215 -18.10 12.99 -18.38
C GLY A 215 -18.87 11.98 -19.23
N ASP A 216 -20.20 11.97 -19.17
CA ASP A 216 -21.03 11.11 -20.03
C ASP A 216 -22.37 11.80 -20.37
N PRO A 217 -22.45 12.50 -21.52
CA PRO A 217 -23.68 13.14 -21.96
C PRO A 217 -24.79 12.14 -22.30
N SER A 218 -24.46 10.86 -22.53
CA SER A 218 -25.43 9.88 -23.01
C SER A 218 -26.50 9.54 -21.98
N LEU A 219 -26.14 9.59 -20.70
CA LEU A 219 -27.06 9.42 -19.58
C LEU A 219 -28.23 10.42 -19.61
N LEU A 220 -28.04 11.59 -20.21
CA LEU A 220 -29.03 12.65 -20.27
C LEU A 220 -29.65 12.82 -21.67
N LEU A 221 -28.85 12.65 -22.73
CA LEU A 221 -29.26 12.91 -24.12
C LEU A 221 -29.80 11.68 -24.85
N ASP A 222 -29.36 10.48 -24.48
CA ASP A 222 -29.78 9.24 -25.12
C ASP A 222 -29.72 8.03 -24.17
N PRO A 223 -30.39 8.10 -22.99
CA PRO A 223 -30.32 7.04 -22.00
C PRO A 223 -30.90 5.73 -22.57
N ASP A 224 -30.14 4.65 -22.39
CA ASP A 224 -30.61 3.32 -22.77
C ASP A 224 -31.80 2.91 -21.89
N PRO A 225 -32.94 2.53 -22.49
CA PRO A 225 -34.08 2.09 -21.70
C PRO A 225 -33.78 0.72 -21.07
N PRO A 226 -34.36 0.41 -19.89
CA PRO A 226 -34.11 -0.85 -19.22
C PRO A 226 -34.42 -2.04 -20.14
N MET A 227 -33.49 -2.99 -20.24
CA MET A 227 -33.63 -4.22 -21.01
C MET A 227 -34.76 -5.09 -20.42
N ILE A 228 -35.98 -4.82 -20.85
CA ILE A 228 -37.11 -5.74 -20.72
C ILE A 228 -37.28 -6.37 -22.11
N PHE A 229 -37.52 -7.69 -22.17
CA PHE A 229 -37.66 -8.50 -23.39
C PHE A 229 -38.17 -7.70 -24.60
N GLY A 230 -37.31 -7.54 -25.62
CA GLY A 230 -37.66 -6.91 -26.90
C GLY A 230 -37.08 -5.53 -27.19
N GLY A 231 -36.28 -4.93 -26.29
CA GLY A 231 -35.54 -3.68 -26.54
C GLY A 231 -36.46 -2.49 -26.82
N ARG A 232 -36.65 -1.62 -25.83
CA ARG A 232 -37.34 -0.33 -26.05
C ARG A 232 -36.43 0.60 -26.84
N GLU A 233 -37.02 1.50 -27.63
CA GLU A 233 -36.23 2.50 -28.34
C GLU A 233 -35.84 3.65 -27.41
N ARG A 234 -34.67 4.25 -27.66
CA ARG A 234 -34.19 5.41 -26.89
C ARG A 234 -35.21 6.55 -26.93
N PRO A 235 -35.38 7.32 -25.85
CA PRO A 235 -36.37 8.38 -25.80
C PRO A 235 -36.00 9.59 -26.67
N ILE A 236 -36.99 10.44 -26.90
CA ILE A 236 -36.83 11.80 -27.46
C ILE A 236 -36.50 12.75 -26.31
N VAL A 237 -35.45 13.55 -26.50
CA VAL A 237 -34.99 14.54 -25.54
C VAL A 237 -35.20 15.93 -26.12
N LEU A 238 -36.08 16.72 -25.48
CA LEU A 238 -36.37 18.10 -25.86
C LEU A 238 -35.90 19.06 -24.78
N PHE A 239 -35.08 20.05 -25.15
CA PHE A 239 -34.66 21.12 -24.24
C PHE A 239 -35.45 22.40 -24.47
N THR A 240 -35.75 23.09 -23.38
CA THR A 240 -36.35 24.43 -23.38
C THR A 240 -35.74 25.28 -22.26
N ASN A 241 -36.13 26.55 -22.18
CA ASN A 241 -35.66 27.45 -21.12
C ASN A 241 -36.41 27.23 -19.81
N PHE A 242 -35.79 27.59 -18.70
CA PHE A 242 -36.32 27.36 -17.35
C PHE A 242 -37.75 27.91 -17.14
N GLU A 243 -38.02 29.13 -17.60
CA GLU A 243 -39.35 29.76 -17.49
C GLU A 243 -40.41 29.01 -18.32
N ALA A 244 -40.07 28.65 -19.56
CA ALA A 244 -40.94 27.86 -20.44
C ALA A 244 -41.14 26.42 -19.92
N PHE A 245 -40.11 25.80 -19.36
CA PHE A 245 -40.16 24.46 -18.75
C PHE A 245 -41.10 24.43 -17.56
N THR A 246 -40.94 25.37 -16.64
CA THR A 246 -41.71 25.39 -15.39
C THR A 246 -43.13 25.86 -15.62
N GLN A 247 -43.33 27.08 -16.12
CA GLN A 247 -44.67 27.66 -16.29
C GLN A 247 -45.45 27.02 -17.44
N GLY A 248 -44.76 26.62 -18.51
CA GLY A 248 -45.39 26.01 -19.69
C GLY A 248 -45.91 24.60 -19.42
N LEU A 249 -45.19 23.80 -18.62
CA LEU A 249 -45.59 22.44 -18.29
C LEU A 249 -46.48 22.37 -17.03
N GLU A 250 -46.38 23.31 -16.09
CA GLU A 250 -47.13 23.32 -14.82
C GLU A 250 -48.66 23.22 -15.02
N SER A 251 -49.22 23.90 -16.01
CA SER A 251 -50.67 23.87 -16.30
C SER A 251 -51.21 22.45 -16.57
N SER A 252 -50.39 21.59 -17.17
CA SER A 252 -50.73 20.22 -17.54
C SER A 252 -50.20 19.17 -16.55
N ASN A 253 -49.10 19.48 -15.86
CA ASN A 253 -48.27 18.52 -15.13
C ASN A 253 -47.94 18.94 -13.69
N SER A 254 -48.58 19.97 -13.14
CA SER A 254 -48.43 20.40 -11.74
C SER A 254 -48.53 19.21 -10.77
N GLY A 255 -47.63 19.21 -9.78
CA GLY A 255 -47.51 18.16 -8.76
C GLY A 255 -46.78 16.90 -9.20
N LEU A 256 -46.47 16.70 -10.48
CA LEU A 256 -45.68 15.54 -10.91
C LEU A 256 -44.21 15.69 -10.50
N PRO A 257 -43.55 14.60 -10.09
CA PRO A 257 -42.16 14.64 -9.69
C PRO A 257 -41.22 14.89 -10.88
N VAL A 258 -40.30 15.82 -10.72
CA VAL A 258 -39.20 16.14 -11.64
C VAL A 258 -37.93 15.50 -11.12
N ASP A 259 -37.14 14.94 -12.03
CA ASP A 259 -35.77 14.57 -11.72
C ASP A 259 -34.93 15.85 -11.71
N TYR A 260 -34.53 16.25 -10.52
CA TYR A 260 -33.69 17.40 -10.24
C TYR A 260 -32.26 16.92 -10.01
N GLN A 261 -31.33 17.53 -10.73
CA GLN A 261 -29.90 17.32 -10.54
C GLN A 261 -29.22 18.66 -10.43
N LYS A 262 -28.41 18.86 -9.38
CA LYS A 262 -27.56 20.04 -9.20
C LYS A 262 -26.13 19.58 -9.01
N ILE A 263 -25.22 20.14 -9.80
CA ILE A 263 -23.79 19.84 -9.77
C ILE A 263 -23.05 21.13 -9.40
N PHE A 264 -22.20 21.07 -8.38
CA PHE A 264 -21.27 22.13 -8.05
C PHE A 264 -19.89 21.77 -8.59
N HIS A 265 -19.36 22.65 -9.43
CA HIS A 265 -18.03 22.50 -10.00
C HIS A 265 -16.98 23.01 -9.02
N ILE A 266 -16.11 22.11 -8.57
CA ILE A 266 -15.18 22.36 -7.47
C ILE A 266 -13.79 22.73 -7.98
N ASP A 267 -13.24 23.80 -7.42
CA ASP A 267 -11.84 24.19 -7.61
C ASP A 267 -10.98 23.60 -6.48
N THR A 268 -10.23 22.55 -6.83
CA THR A 268 -9.33 21.84 -5.90
C THR A 268 -8.17 22.73 -5.42
N SER A 269 -7.84 23.82 -6.12
CA SER A 269 -6.79 24.74 -5.68
C SER A 269 -7.16 25.50 -4.41
N LYS A 270 -8.45 25.79 -4.20
CA LYS A 270 -8.94 26.50 -3.00
C LYS A 270 -8.93 25.62 -1.75
N ILE A 271 -9.07 24.30 -1.93
CA ILE A 271 -8.95 23.29 -0.87
C ILE A 271 -7.58 23.34 -0.18
N LEU A 272 -6.53 23.78 -0.89
CA LEU A 272 -5.18 23.97 -0.33
C LEU A 272 -5.11 24.97 0.82
N SER A 273 -6.06 25.89 0.95
CA SER A 273 -6.01 26.95 1.96
C SER A 273 -6.66 26.53 3.29
N LEU A 274 -7.62 25.61 3.23
CA LEU A 274 -8.46 25.19 4.35
C LEU A 274 -7.88 23.99 5.10
N SER A 275 -8.53 23.63 6.21
CA SER A 275 -8.16 22.46 7.01
C SER A 275 -9.03 21.28 6.58
N THR A 276 -8.41 20.15 6.29
CA THR A 276 -9.08 18.98 5.72
C THR A 276 -10.15 18.40 6.64
N ASN A 277 -9.91 18.41 7.96
CA ASN A 277 -10.90 17.98 8.95
C ASN A 277 -12.14 18.89 8.96
N ASP A 278 -11.94 20.20 8.82
CA ASP A 278 -13.05 21.15 8.76
C ASP A 278 -13.84 20.96 7.46
N ILE A 279 -13.16 20.67 6.34
CA ILE A 279 -13.80 20.34 5.06
C ILE A 279 -14.65 19.07 5.20
N LEU A 280 -14.08 17.97 5.73
CA LEU A 280 -14.81 16.72 5.90
C LEU A 280 -16.05 16.90 6.78
N LYS A 281 -15.90 17.61 7.90
CA LYS A 281 -17.02 17.91 8.79
C LYS A 281 -18.09 18.70 8.06
N ASN A 282 -17.73 19.80 7.41
CA ASN A 282 -18.69 20.67 6.74
C ASN A 282 -19.36 20.01 5.52
N LEU A 283 -18.65 19.15 4.78
CA LEU A 283 -19.23 18.36 3.69
C LEU A 283 -20.22 17.31 4.19
N ARG A 284 -19.92 16.64 5.32
CA ARG A 284 -20.83 15.70 5.98
C ARG A 284 -22.05 16.40 6.55
N ASP A 285 -21.85 17.55 7.20
CA ASP A 285 -22.94 18.39 7.72
C ASP A 285 -23.84 18.86 6.57
N PHE A 286 -23.26 19.34 5.46
CA PHE A 286 -24.01 19.68 4.25
C PHE A 286 -24.79 18.48 3.68
N GLN A 287 -24.16 17.31 3.55
CA GLN A 287 -24.83 16.09 3.07
C GLN A 287 -26.05 15.74 3.93
N ASN A 288 -25.91 15.83 5.26
CA ASN A 288 -26.99 15.57 6.21
C ASN A 288 -28.09 16.64 6.15
N GLU A 289 -27.73 17.92 6.02
CA GLU A 289 -28.69 19.02 5.89
C GLU A 289 -29.50 18.94 4.60
N VAL A 290 -28.87 18.59 3.47
CA VAL A 290 -29.56 18.36 2.21
C VAL A 290 -30.52 17.17 2.32
N PHE A 291 -30.04 16.05 2.88
CA PHE A 291 -30.86 14.84 3.06
C PHE A 291 -32.08 15.08 3.97
N THR A 292 -31.97 15.95 4.97
CA THR A 292 -33.06 16.27 5.90
C THR A 292 -34.05 17.31 5.36
N LYS A 293 -33.59 18.29 4.59
CA LYS A 293 -34.41 19.40 4.09
C LYS A 293 -35.01 19.14 2.70
N ILE A 294 -34.38 18.32 1.87
CA ILE A 294 -34.84 18.03 0.50
C ILE A 294 -35.44 16.62 0.43
N PRO A 295 -36.68 16.46 -0.07
CA PRO A 295 -37.32 15.15 -0.15
C PRO A 295 -36.60 14.22 -1.13
N ARG A 296 -36.33 12.99 -0.69
CA ARG A 296 -35.73 11.90 -1.50
C ARG A 296 -34.48 12.34 -2.28
N SER A 297 -33.65 13.17 -1.66
CA SER A 297 -32.38 13.61 -2.23
C SER A 297 -31.26 12.65 -1.89
N ASN A 298 -30.41 12.35 -2.87
CA ASN A 298 -29.11 11.72 -2.68
C ASN A 298 -28.03 12.74 -3.00
N VAL A 299 -27.03 12.84 -2.13
CA VAL A 299 -25.86 13.69 -2.38
C VAL A 299 -24.64 12.81 -2.58
N TYR A 300 -24.01 12.94 -3.73
CA TYR A 300 -22.78 12.26 -4.10
C TYR A 300 -21.61 13.23 -3.93
N ILE A 301 -20.71 12.89 -3.00
CA ILE A 301 -19.50 13.67 -2.68
C ILE A 301 -18.30 12.73 -2.70
N SER A 302 -17.71 12.47 -3.87
CA SER A 302 -16.56 11.55 -3.99
C SER A 302 -15.27 12.11 -3.36
N ILE A 303 -15.24 13.41 -3.04
CA ILE A 303 -14.15 14.06 -2.30
C ILE A 303 -14.02 13.45 -0.89
N ILE A 304 -15.11 13.14 -0.19
CA ILE A 304 -15.07 12.63 1.20
C ILE A 304 -14.21 11.36 1.32
N PRO A 305 -14.53 10.24 0.63
CA PRO A 305 -13.76 9.01 0.76
C PRO A 305 -12.31 9.19 0.27
N THR A 306 -12.09 10.07 -0.71
CA THR A 306 -10.74 10.37 -1.21
C THR A 306 -9.91 11.08 -0.14
N ILE A 307 -10.47 12.11 0.48
CA ILE A 307 -9.81 12.85 1.55
C ILE A 307 -9.56 11.95 2.76
N GLU A 308 -10.53 11.13 3.18
CA GLU A 308 -10.37 10.21 4.31
C GLU A 308 -9.26 9.19 4.08
N ARG A 309 -9.21 8.61 2.87
CA ARG A 309 -8.11 7.73 2.44
C ARG A 309 -6.77 8.46 2.50
N VAL A 310 -6.72 9.73 2.10
CA VAL A 310 -5.50 10.55 2.15
C VAL A 310 -5.11 10.91 3.57
N GLU A 311 -6.03 11.28 4.46
CA GLU A 311 -5.75 11.57 5.87
C GLU A 311 -5.17 10.34 6.57
N ASN A 312 -5.80 9.18 6.35
CA ASN A 312 -5.29 7.91 6.84
C ASN A 312 -3.87 7.66 6.30
N LYS A 313 -3.64 7.86 5.00
CA LYS A 313 -2.32 7.70 4.34
C LYS A 313 -1.26 8.69 4.87
N ILE A 314 -1.60 9.96 5.07
CA ILE A 314 -0.63 10.98 5.48
C ILE A 314 -0.13 10.74 6.91
N LEU A 315 -0.93 10.16 7.81
CA LEU A 315 -0.43 9.75 9.13
C LEU A 315 0.81 8.84 9.01
N PHE A 316 0.82 7.89 8.07
CA PHE A 316 2.00 7.05 7.78
C PHE A 316 3.18 7.85 7.24
N LEU A 317 2.91 8.82 6.37
CA LEU A 317 3.96 9.61 5.72
C LEU A 317 4.72 10.48 6.72
N LYS A 318 4.04 10.90 7.79
CA LYS A 318 4.59 11.74 8.86
C LYS A 318 5.48 10.94 9.80
N LEU A 319 5.27 9.63 9.97
CA LEU A 319 6.01 8.82 10.93
C LEU A 319 7.53 8.81 10.71
N PRO A 320 8.06 8.48 9.51
CA PRO A 320 9.51 8.50 9.29
C PRO A 320 10.10 9.90 9.48
N MET A 321 9.36 10.95 9.09
CA MET A 321 9.76 12.34 9.28
C MET A 321 9.89 12.67 10.77
N TYR A 322 8.94 12.22 11.59
CA TYR A 322 8.99 12.42 13.04
C TYR A 322 10.10 11.61 13.71
N ILE A 323 10.34 10.38 13.28
CA ILE A 323 11.44 9.56 13.79
C ILE A 323 12.78 10.24 13.47
N ILE A 324 13.05 10.55 12.20
CA ILE A 324 14.30 11.21 11.78
C ILE A 324 14.43 12.58 12.46
N GLY A 325 13.35 13.36 12.49
CA GLY A 325 13.30 14.67 13.15
C GLY A 325 13.61 14.58 14.64
N SER A 326 13.06 13.58 15.34
CA SER A 326 13.32 13.37 16.77
C SER A 326 14.80 13.07 17.04
N PHE A 327 15.43 12.20 16.23
CA PHE A 327 16.86 11.94 16.36
C PHE A 327 17.70 13.19 16.06
N ALA A 328 17.34 13.98 15.04
CA ALA A 328 18.03 15.22 14.71
C ALA A 328 17.93 16.25 15.85
N ILE A 329 16.73 16.42 16.43
CA ILE A 329 16.51 17.28 17.61
C ILE A 329 17.36 16.78 18.78
N THR A 330 17.34 15.48 19.08
CA THR A 330 18.14 14.91 20.17
C THR A 330 19.63 15.12 19.93
N PHE A 331 20.10 15.06 18.68
CA PHE A 331 21.49 15.36 18.35
C PHE A 331 21.84 16.82 18.68
N VAL A 332 20.96 17.76 18.31
CA VAL A 332 21.14 19.18 18.64
C VAL A 332 21.13 19.41 20.14
N LEU A 333 20.19 18.80 20.88
CA LEU A 333 20.13 18.90 22.34
C LEU A 333 21.40 18.33 22.99
N PHE A 334 21.91 17.20 22.49
CA PHE A 334 23.16 16.63 22.94
C PHE A 334 24.36 17.56 22.69
N TYR A 335 24.42 18.20 21.52
CA TYR A 335 25.45 19.19 21.23
C TYR A 335 25.38 20.42 22.14
N VAL A 336 24.17 20.97 22.37
CA VAL A 336 23.96 22.08 23.31
C VAL A 336 24.42 21.69 24.71
N PHE A 337 24.07 20.49 25.18
CA PHE A 337 24.52 19.97 26.46
C PHE A 337 26.05 19.91 26.54
N LEU A 338 26.71 19.41 25.49
CA LEU A 338 28.16 19.30 25.41
C LEU A 338 28.84 20.67 25.50
N ILE A 339 28.39 21.66 24.71
CA ILE A 339 28.96 23.01 24.77
C ILE A 339 28.72 23.64 26.13
N SER A 340 27.51 23.51 26.69
CA SER A 340 27.20 24.06 28.01
C SER A 340 28.14 23.49 29.08
N LYS A 341 28.41 22.18 29.04
CA LYS A 341 29.36 21.53 29.94
C LYS A 341 30.78 22.10 29.79
N ILE A 342 31.24 22.31 28.55
CA ILE A 342 32.56 22.91 28.27
C ILE A 342 32.65 24.35 28.78
N ILE A 343 31.66 25.20 28.47
CA ILE A 343 31.61 26.60 28.92
C ILE A 343 31.63 26.66 30.44
N ASN A 344 30.76 25.87 31.08
CA ASN A 344 30.66 25.90 32.53
C ASN A 344 31.97 25.45 33.18
N ASN A 345 32.62 24.40 32.66
CA ASN A 345 33.94 23.96 33.16
C ASN A 345 35.00 25.08 33.07
N LYS A 346 35.05 25.82 31.95
CA LYS A 346 35.93 26.98 31.79
C LYS A 346 35.62 28.11 32.77
N ARG A 347 34.34 28.34 33.07
CA ARG A 347 33.86 29.37 34.01
C ARG A 347 33.95 28.96 35.48
N SER A 348 34.41 27.76 35.81
CA SER A 348 34.50 27.25 37.19
C SER A 348 35.27 28.19 38.13
N VAL A 349 36.43 28.70 37.69
CA VAL A 349 37.26 29.64 38.47
C VAL A 349 36.54 30.96 38.71
N GLU A 350 35.87 31.50 37.70
CA GLU A 350 35.09 32.73 37.84
C GLU A 350 33.92 32.54 38.81
N ILE A 351 33.17 31.43 38.66
CA ILE A 351 32.04 31.09 39.54
C ILE A 351 32.52 30.99 40.99
N ALA A 352 33.66 30.34 41.23
CA ALA A 352 34.25 30.25 42.56
C ALA A 352 34.62 31.62 43.15
N VAL A 353 35.22 32.50 42.35
CA VAL A 353 35.58 33.87 42.77
C VAL A 353 34.33 34.74 43.03
N LEU A 354 33.26 34.59 42.24
CA LEU A 354 32.02 35.33 42.45
C LEU A 354 31.30 34.88 43.73
N LEU A 355 31.25 33.57 43.98
CA LEU A 355 30.69 33.01 45.21
C LEU A 355 31.52 33.43 46.44
N SER A 356 32.85 33.44 46.35
CA SER A 356 33.73 33.90 47.44
C SER A 356 33.63 35.41 47.71
N ARG A 357 33.16 36.19 46.74
CA ARG A 357 32.89 37.64 46.87
C ARG A 357 31.49 37.95 47.40
N GLY A 358 30.74 36.94 47.87
CA GLY A 358 29.43 37.10 48.51
C GLY A 358 28.22 37.04 47.56
N LEU A 359 28.42 36.69 46.28
CA LEU A 359 27.30 36.54 45.34
C LEU A 359 26.52 35.26 45.67
N SER A 360 25.22 35.38 45.92
CA SER A 360 24.39 34.21 46.27
C SER A 360 24.17 33.29 45.07
N PHE A 361 23.94 32.00 45.31
CA PHE A 361 23.65 31.07 44.22
C PHE A 361 22.40 31.49 43.40
N ARG A 362 21.35 31.99 44.06
CA ARG A 362 20.14 32.47 43.38
C ARG A 362 20.45 33.63 42.42
N GLN A 363 21.33 34.55 42.81
CA GLN A 363 21.78 35.63 41.93
C GLN A 363 22.61 35.09 40.75
N LEU A 364 23.48 34.08 40.97
CA LEU A 364 24.25 33.44 39.91
C LEU A 364 23.35 32.72 38.90
N PHE A 365 22.36 31.97 39.40
CA PHE A 365 21.37 31.28 38.60
C PHE A 365 20.53 32.25 37.77
N ASN A 366 20.06 33.35 38.36
CA ASN A 366 19.32 34.39 37.64
C ASN A 366 20.17 35.04 36.54
N ILE A 367 21.47 35.27 36.77
CA ILE A 367 22.38 35.76 35.72
C ILE A 367 22.48 34.76 34.56
N SER A 368 22.57 33.46 34.87
CA SER A 368 22.64 32.41 33.85
C SER A 368 21.34 32.21 33.08
N ILE A 369 20.18 32.32 33.73
CA ILE A 369 18.87 32.35 33.06
C ILE A 369 18.81 33.55 32.11
N PHE A 370 19.17 34.74 32.60
CA PHE A 370 19.12 35.96 31.80
C PHE A 370 20.05 35.86 30.59
N GLU A 371 21.28 35.36 30.77
CA GLU A 371 22.22 35.10 29.66
C GLU A 371 21.64 34.09 28.65
N SER A 372 21.13 32.96 29.12
CA SER A 372 20.61 31.89 28.26
C SER A 372 19.33 32.31 27.53
N PHE A 373 18.49 33.14 28.15
CA PHE A 373 17.27 33.65 27.53
C PHE A 373 17.56 34.38 26.21
N PHE A 374 18.53 35.30 26.19
CA PHE A 374 18.89 36.00 24.94
C PHE A 374 19.56 35.08 23.92
N ILE A 375 20.39 34.15 24.38
CA ILE A 375 21.09 33.19 23.50
C ILE A 375 20.10 32.22 22.83
N VAL A 376 18.94 31.95 23.46
CA VAL A 376 17.97 30.97 22.95
C VAL A 376 16.81 31.63 22.20
N PHE A 377 16.19 32.66 22.77
CA PHE A 377 14.96 33.21 22.18
C PHE A 377 15.20 34.08 20.94
N ILE A 378 16.28 34.88 20.89
CA ILE A 378 16.59 35.69 19.71
C ILE A 378 16.88 34.80 18.50
N PRO A 379 17.80 33.81 18.58
CA PRO A 379 18.06 32.92 17.45
C PRO A 379 16.88 32.02 17.13
N GLY A 380 16.03 31.67 18.11
CA GLY A 380 14.85 30.86 17.83
C GLY A 380 13.82 31.55 16.95
N LEU A 381 13.55 32.83 17.22
CA LEU A 381 12.67 33.65 16.38
C LEU A 381 13.26 33.82 14.97
N LEU A 382 14.54 34.22 14.89
CA LEU A 382 15.24 34.39 13.61
C LEU A 382 15.36 33.06 12.83
N GLY A 383 15.56 31.95 13.52
CA GLY A 383 15.62 30.61 12.93
C GLY A 383 14.32 30.19 12.27
N THR A 384 13.17 30.64 12.78
CA THR A 384 11.86 30.41 12.16
C THR A 384 11.74 31.12 10.80
N PHE A 385 12.22 32.37 10.71
CA PHE A 385 12.26 33.11 9.44
C PHE A 385 13.26 32.51 8.46
N ILE A 386 14.42 32.06 8.94
CA ILE A 386 15.41 31.37 8.10
C ILE A 386 14.82 30.06 7.56
N ALA A 387 14.08 29.30 8.38
CA ALA A 387 13.42 28.06 7.95
C ALA A 387 12.42 28.32 6.82
N PHE A 388 11.59 29.36 6.95
CA PHE A 388 10.64 29.77 5.92
C PHE A 388 11.35 30.05 4.58
N TYR A 389 12.41 30.86 4.59
CA TYR A 389 13.14 31.21 3.37
C TYR A 389 13.92 30.02 2.80
N LEU A 390 14.51 29.18 3.64
CA LEU A 390 15.18 27.95 3.20
C LEU A 390 14.21 27.01 2.50
N LEU A 391 13.00 26.82 3.02
CA LEU A 391 11.98 25.98 2.38
C LEU A 391 11.53 26.56 1.04
N GLN A 392 11.41 27.88 0.94
CA GLN A 392 11.04 28.56 -0.31
C GLN A 392 12.14 28.48 -1.37
N ILE A 393 13.42 28.55 -1.00
CA ILE A 393 14.51 28.27 -1.97
C ILE A 393 14.48 26.79 -2.37
N THR A 394 14.19 25.93 -1.40
CA THR A 394 14.23 24.48 -1.60
C THR A 394 13.09 24.00 -2.50
N SER A 395 11.94 24.68 -2.54
CA SER A 395 10.82 24.34 -3.44
C SER A 395 11.19 24.42 -4.92
N ASP A 396 12.11 25.30 -5.30
CA ASP A 396 12.47 25.54 -6.69
C ASP A 396 13.46 24.51 -7.25
N PHE A 397 14.04 23.67 -6.38
CA PHE A 397 14.95 22.63 -6.85
C PHE A 397 14.17 21.59 -7.66
N LYS A 398 14.73 21.19 -8.82
CA LYS A 398 14.18 20.14 -9.72
C LYS A 398 13.78 18.84 -9.00
N PHE A 399 14.37 18.60 -7.83
CA PHE A 399 14.04 17.47 -6.95
C PHE A 399 12.60 17.50 -6.41
N PHE A 400 11.97 18.69 -6.28
CA PHE A 400 10.58 18.86 -5.79
C PHE A 400 9.53 18.85 -6.89
N ASN A 401 9.90 19.06 -8.15
CA ASN A 401 8.96 19.11 -9.28
C ASN A 401 8.02 17.88 -9.38
N PRO A 402 8.45 16.63 -9.11
CA PRO A 402 7.55 15.48 -9.16
C PRO A 402 6.55 15.44 -7.99
N ILE A 403 6.82 16.16 -6.88
CA ILE A 403 5.91 16.30 -5.74
C ILE A 403 4.90 17.40 -6.01
N THR A 404 5.38 18.53 -6.53
CA THR A 404 4.57 19.74 -6.65
C THR A 404 3.83 19.87 -7.98
N ASN A 405 4.10 18.98 -8.95
CA ASN A 405 3.64 19.09 -10.34
C ASN A 405 3.92 20.48 -10.93
N GLY A 406 5.07 21.07 -10.58
CA GLY A 406 5.47 22.40 -11.02
C GLY A 406 4.87 23.57 -10.23
N ASN A 407 4.09 23.31 -9.18
CA ASN A 407 3.62 24.35 -8.25
C ASN A 407 4.67 24.66 -7.17
N ASP A 408 4.53 25.80 -6.49
CA ASP A 408 5.36 26.12 -5.32
C ASP A 408 4.86 25.38 -4.07
N LEU A 409 5.78 25.12 -3.14
CA LEU A 409 5.39 24.60 -1.81
C LEU A 409 4.56 25.65 -1.08
N TYR A 410 3.37 25.28 -0.63
CA TYR A 410 2.55 26.15 0.22
C TYR A 410 3.16 26.26 1.62
N ILE A 411 3.94 27.30 1.87
CA ILE A 411 4.66 27.52 3.12
C ILE A 411 4.06 28.76 3.80
N ASN A 412 3.44 28.57 4.97
CA ASN A 412 2.87 29.67 5.75
C ASN A 412 3.43 29.71 7.17
N LEU A 413 3.63 30.94 7.67
CA LEU A 413 3.95 31.22 9.06
C LEU A 413 2.68 31.14 9.91
N ASN A 414 2.42 29.98 10.50
CA ASN A 414 1.31 29.76 11.43
C ASN A 414 1.75 30.02 12.88
N LEU A 415 0.86 30.55 13.73
CA LEU A 415 1.06 30.65 15.18
C LEU A 415 1.47 29.31 15.82
N ARG A 416 0.98 28.19 15.28
CA ARG A 416 1.38 26.84 15.73
C ARG A 416 2.89 26.60 15.58
N VAL A 417 3.53 27.11 14.51
CA VAL A 417 4.99 26.98 14.31
C VAL A 417 5.75 27.65 15.45
N TYR A 418 5.38 28.91 15.76
CA TYR A 418 6.00 29.67 16.83
C TYR A 418 5.81 29.00 18.20
N PHE A 419 4.65 28.38 18.43
CA PHE A 419 4.40 27.61 19.66
C PHE A 419 5.36 26.42 19.82
N TYR A 420 5.59 25.62 18.76
CA TYR A 420 6.54 24.50 18.82
C TYR A 420 8.00 24.96 18.99
N VAL A 421 8.40 26.03 18.30
CA VAL A 421 9.74 26.63 18.48
C VAL A 421 9.90 27.17 19.90
N PHE A 422 8.85 27.76 20.48
CA PHE A 422 8.85 28.24 21.86
C PHE A 422 9.06 27.09 22.87
N ILE A 423 8.36 25.97 22.70
CA ILE A 423 8.57 24.76 23.53
C ILE A 423 10.02 24.27 23.41
N MET A 424 10.56 24.21 22.20
CA MET A 424 11.93 23.76 21.97
C MET A 424 12.97 24.69 22.60
N ASN A 425 12.75 26.00 22.52
CA ASN A 425 13.57 26.99 23.21
C ASN A 425 13.53 26.82 24.73
N ILE A 426 12.38 26.49 25.31
CA ILE A 426 12.28 26.15 26.74
C ILE A 426 13.12 24.91 27.06
N ILE A 427 13.05 23.85 26.25
CA ILE A 427 13.84 22.63 26.44
C ILE A 427 15.34 22.95 26.36
N ILE A 428 15.77 23.70 25.35
CA ILE A 428 17.17 24.13 25.19
C ILE A 428 17.63 24.97 26.39
N LEU A 429 16.80 25.89 26.88
CA LEU A 429 17.07 26.69 28.06
C LEU A 429 17.33 25.78 29.27
N PHE A 430 16.49 24.76 29.49
CA PHE A 430 16.72 23.79 30.57
C PHE A 430 18.02 23.01 30.38
N VAL A 431 18.29 22.52 29.17
CA VAL A 431 19.53 21.78 28.85
C VAL A 431 20.78 22.62 29.10
N LEU A 432 20.76 23.91 28.77
CA LEU A 432 21.86 24.84 29.06
C LEU A 432 22.11 25.00 30.56
N LEU A 433 21.07 24.89 31.39
CA LEU A 433 21.16 25.04 32.84
C LEU A 433 21.59 23.75 33.56
N ILE A 434 21.45 22.56 32.95
CA ILE A 434 21.79 21.27 33.58
C ILE A 434 23.22 21.28 34.19
N PRO A 435 24.29 21.65 33.46
CA PRO A 435 25.64 21.60 34.02
C PRO A 435 25.87 22.57 35.19
N LEU A 436 25.10 23.67 35.27
CA LEU A 436 25.16 24.60 36.41
C LEU A 436 24.58 23.94 37.67
N PHE A 437 23.50 23.18 37.54
CA PHE A 437 22.93 22.41 38.65
C PHE A 437 23.87 21.30 39.13
N GLU A 438 24.56 20.60 38.22
CA GLU A 438 25.53 19.55 38.60
C GLU A 438 26.56 20.07 39.62
N LYS A 439 27.05 21.31 39.41
CA LYS A 439 28.05 21.95 40.30
C LYS A 439 27.53 22.31 41.68
N LEU A 440 26.21 22.43 41.86
CA LEU A 440 25.61 22.73 43.16
C LEU A 440 25.61 21.52 44.08
N PHE A 441 25.28 20.36 43.51
CA PHE A 441 25.17 19.11 44.24
C PHE A 441 26.53 18.43 44.44
N SER A 442 27.57 18.85 43.70
CA SER A 442 28.94 18.59 44.08
C SER A 442 29.30 19.54 45.23
N LYS A 443 29.45 19.03 46.46
CA LYS A 443 29.96 19.78 47.62
C LYS A 443 31.35 20.33 47.32
N ILE A 444 31.44 21.49 46.66
CA ILE A 444 32.69 22.22 46.45
C ILE A 444 32.90 23.06 47.71
N SER A 445 33.59 22.46 48.68
CA SER A 445 34.39 23.24 49.61
C SER A 445 35.46 23.97 48.81
N ILE A 446 35.53 25.28 49.02
CA ILE A 446 36.44 26.25 48.41
C ILE A 446 37.90 25.91 48.76
N ASN A 447 38.50 24.90 48.13
CA ASN A 447 39.94 24.65 48.19
C ASN A 447 40.52 24.72 46.77
N ILE A 448 40.75 25.96 46.34
CA ILE A 448 41.28 26.34 45.02
C ILE A 448 42.77 25.93 44.86
N SER A 449 43.47 25.52 45.92
CA SER A 449 44.92 25.24 45.87
C SER A 449 45.33 23.76 45.76
N THR A 450 44.44 22.78 45.98
CA THR A 450 44.86 21.36 46.03
C THR A 450 44.04 20.37 45.19
N GLN A 451 42.97 20.79 44.53
CA GLN A 451 42.13 19.88 43.73
C GLN A 451 42.56 19.79 42.26
N ILE A 452 43.83 19.48 42.01
CA ILE A 452 44.31 19.13 40.66
C ILE A 452 43.86 17.70 40.26
N PHE A 453 43.40 16.88 41.21
CA PHE A 453 42.89 15.53 40.94
C PHE A 453 41.72 15.20 41.88
N SER A 454 40.47 15.38 41.45
CA SER A 454 39.35 14.71 42.12
C SER A 454 38.47 14.00 41.08
N ASP A 455 38.50 12.67 41.17
CA ASP A 455 37.59 11.75 40.48
C ASP A 455 36.18 11.91 41.05
N SER A 456 35.50 12.98 40.67
CA SER A 456 34.06 13.04 40.89
C SER A 456 33.38 12.14 39.85
N ARG A 457 32.68 11.10 40.32
CA ARG A 457 31.82 10.25 39.48
C ARG A 457 30.81 11.16 38.76
N ASN A 458 30.57 10.90 37.47
CA ASN A 458 29.66 11.68 36.64
C ASN A 458 28.27 11.81 37.32
N PHE A 459 27.62 12.98 37.21
CA PHE A 459 26.35 13.29 37.90
C PHE A 459 25.28 12.20 37.69
N PHE A 460 25.13 11.75 36.45
CA PHE A 460 24.20 10.68 36.07
C PHE A 460 24.44 9.36 36.82
N HIS A 461 25.70 9.01 37.07
CA HIS A 461 26.07 7.81 37.81
C HIS A 461 25.88 7.99 39.33
N LYS A 462 26.02 9.23 39.84
CA LYS A 462 25.84 9.53 41.26
C LYS A 462 24.38 9.39 41.69
N PHE A 463 23.43 9.75 40.82
CA PHE A 463 22.00 9.71 41.08
C PHE A 463 21.29 8.49 40.48
N PHE A 464 22.04 7.53 39.93
CA PHE A 464 21.49 6.32 39.29
C PHE A 464 20.46 6.60 38.18
N ILE A 465 20.58 7.75 37.51
CA ILE A 465 19.68 8.18 36.41
C ILE A 465 19.81 7.24 35.21
N ASP A 466 20.97 6.64 35.04
CA ASP A 466 21.25 5.62 34.04
C ASP A 466 20.40 4.36 34.23
N TYR A 467 20.24 3.83 35.45
CA TYR A 467 19.35 2.70 35.70
C TYR A 467 17.88 3.06 35.51
N LEU A 468 17.47 4.27 35.90
CA LEU A 468 16.11 4.76 35.66
C LEU A 468 15.79 4.81 34.16
N LEU A 469 16.71 5.35 33.35
CA LEU A 469 16.52 5.41 31.89
C LEU A 469 16.51 4.03 31.23
N ILE A 470 17.30 3.07 31.72
CA ILE A 470 17.25 1.67 31.24
C ILE A 470 15.91 1.03 31.57
N LEU A 471 15.37 1.25 32.78
CA LEU A 471 14.04 0.77 33.17
C LEU A 471 12.95 1.38 32.28
N LEU A 472 13.01 2.70 32.09
CA LEU A 472 12.06 3.45 31.26
C LEU A 472 12.12 2.99 29.79
N PHE A 473 13.31 2.72 29.27
CA PHE A 473 13.52 2.10 27.97
C PHE A 473 12.86 0.71 27.89
N GLY A 474 13.03 -0.14 28.91
CA GLY A 474 12.39 -1.46 28.97
C GLY A 474 10.86 -1.38 28.91
N VAL A 475 10.27 -0.42 29.62
CA VAL A 475 8.82 -0.16 29.60
C VAL A 475 8.36 0.30 28.21
N PHE A 476 9.11 1.19 27.55
CA PHE A 476 8.78 1.65 26.21
C PHE A 476 8.90 0.57 25.14
N ILE A 477 9.89 -0.32 25.24
CA ILE A 477 9.97 -1.47 24.34
C ILE A 477 8.77 -2.40 24.53
N TRP A 478 8.41 -2.68 25.78
CA TRP A 478 7.25 -3.50 26.07
C TRP A 478 5.96 -2.88 25.53
N GLN A 479 5.79 -1.56 25.64
CA GLN A 479 4.66 -0.85 25.02
C GLN A 479 4.71 -0.87 23.49
N LEU A 480 5.89 -0.62 22.88
CA LEU A 480 6.08 -0.63 21.43
C LEU A 480 5.73 -1.98 20.83
N VAL A 481 6.16 -3.08 21.45
CA VAL A 481 5.91 -4.44 20.97
C VAL A 481 4.43 -4.82 21.09
N ASN A 482 3.73 -4.37 22.14
CA ASN A 482 2.35 -4.77 22.40
C ASN A 482 1.31 -3.86 21.74
N ARG A 483 1.59 -2.56 21.57
CA ARG A 483 0.63 -1.56 21.07
C ARG A 483 1.02 -0.94 19.73
N GLY A 484 2.27 -1.08 19.29
CA GLY A 484 2.79 -0.32 18.15
C GLY A 484 2.91 1.18 18.43
N ILE A 485 3.34 1.95 17.42
CA ILE A 485 3.42 3.43 17.49
C ILE A 485 2.03 4.06 17.25
N VAL A 486 1.14 3.36 16.56
CA VAL A 486 -0.18 3.85 16.18
C VAL A 486 -1.25 2.95 16.76
N TYR A 487 -2.29 3.58 17.30
CA TYR A 487 -3.45 2.91 17.85
C TYR A 487 -4.72 3.45 17.20
N SER A 488 -5.74 2.60 17.10
CA SER A 488 -7.09 2.99 16.70
C SER A 488 -7.92 3.32 17.94
N ASP A 489 -8.70 4.40 17.87
CA ASP A 489 -9.76 4.67 18.84
C ASP A 489 -11.01 3.82 18.55
N ILE A 490 -12.04 3.90 19.40
CA ILE A 490 -13.32 3.20 19.28
C ILE A 490 -14.00 3.50 17.93
N ASP A 491 -13.80 4.71 17.40
CA ASP A 491 -14.33 5.15 16.10
C ASP A 491 -13.43 4.75 14.91
N ASN A 492 -12.48 3.82 15.11
CA ASN A 492 -11.46 3.40 14.13
C ASN A 492 -10.56 4.54 13.58
N ASN A 493 -10.55 5.70 14.24
CA ASN A 493 -9.62 6.78 13.91
C ASN A 493 -8.20 6.43 14.40
N LEU A 494 -7.21 6.60 13.51
CA LEU A 494 -5.82 6.26 13.79
C LEU A 494 -5.08 7.45 14.43
N TYR A 495 -4.39 7.20 15.54
CA TYR A 495 -3.59 8.21 16.25
C TYR A 495 -2.17 7.74 16.49
N ILE A 496 -1.21 8.68 16.44
CA ILE A 496 0.20 8.42 16.74
C ILE A 496 0.45 8.64 18.23
N ASP A 497 0.98 7.62 18.91
CA ASP A 497 1.50 7.76 20.27
C ASP A 497 2.90 8.40 20.24
N ILE A 498 2.94 9.71 20.54
CA ILE A 498 4.16 10.52 20.56
C ILE A 498 5.18 9.97 21.58
N VAL A 499 4.74 9.34 22.67
CA VAL A 499 5.63 8.81 23.70
C VAL A 499 6.34 7.55 23.18
N ILE A 500 5.59 6.63 22.57
CA ILE A 500 6.15 5.40 22.00
C ILE A 500 7.03 5.71 20.78
N LEU A 501 6.68 6.71 19.99
CA LEU A 501 7.50 7.21 18.88
C LEU A 501 8.94 7.59 19.30
N LEU A 502 9.13 8.06 20.54
CA LEU A 502 10.46 8.41 21.07
C LEU A 502 11.26 7.21 21.57
N ALA A 503 10.70 5.99 21.58
CA ALA A 503 11.37 4.80 22.08
C ALA A 503 12.73 4.50 21.41
N PRO A 504 12.89 4.61 20.07
CA PRO A 504 14.18 4.42 19.41
C PRO A 504 15.24 5.44 19.83
N VAL A 505 14.82 6.69 20.07
CA VAL A 505 15.71 7.75 20.57
C VAL A 505 16.12 7.49 22.01
N MET A 506 15.18 7.06 22.85
CA MET A 506 15.44 6.71 24.24
C MET A 506 16.36 5.50 24.36
N PHE A 507 16.25 4.53 23.45
CA PHE A 507 17.22 3.43 23.32
C PHE A 507 18.63 3.96 23.10
N LEU A 508 18.80 4.83 22.09
CA LEU A 508 20.08 5.43 21.76
C LEU A 508 20.66 6.20 22.96
N LEU A 509 19.84 6.98 23.67
CA LEU A 509 20.27 7.67 24.89
C LEU A 509 20.66 6.70 26.01
N GLY A 510 19.93 5.60 26.18
CA GLY A 510 20.27 4.52 27.11
C GLY A 510 21.63 3.89 26.79
N VAL A 511 21.88 3.56 25.52
CA VAL A 511 23.16 3.02 25.05
C VAL A 511 24.29 4.02 25.32
N ILE A 512 24.09 5.32 25.05
CA ILE A 512 25.04 6.38 25.36
C ILE A 512 25.43 6.41 26.85
N LEU A 513 24.47 6.27 27.76
CA LEU A 513 24.75 6.25 29.19
C LEU A 513 25.48 4.97 29.63
N ILE A 514 25.15 3.82 29.05
CA ILE A 514 25.86 2.56 29.30
C ILE A 514 27.33 2.69 28.87
N ILE A 515 27.59 3.32 27.72
CA ILE A 515 28.97 3.55 27.22
C ILE A 515 29.78 4.37 28.21
N LEU A 516 29.19 5.35 28.90
CA LEU A 516 29.90 6.11 29.93
C LEU A 516 30.41 5.24 31.10
N ARG A 517 29.81 4.08 31.34
CA ARG A 517 30.25 3.09 32.35
C ARG A 517 31.17 2.01 31.81
N VAL A 518 30.97 1.60 30.56
CA VAL A 518 31.72 0.51 29.93
C VAL A 518 33.04 1.01 29.34
N PHE A 519 33.08 2.23 28.83
CA PHE A 519 34.29 2.81 28.22
C PHE A 519 35.53 2.83 29.15
N PRO A 520 35.46 3.14 30.47
CA PRO A 520 36.63 3.07 31.35
C PRO A 520 37.14 1.65 31.52
N LEU A 521 36.23 0.66 31.54
CA LEU A 521 36.58 -0.76 31.61
C LEU A 521 37.33 -1.18 30.35
N ILE A 522 36.84 -0.78 29.17
CA ILE A 522 37.51 -1.04 27.88
C ILE A 522 38.94 -0.45 27.88
N VAL A 523 39.10 0.80 28.30
CA VAL A 523 40.42 1.45 28.34
C VAL A 523 41.36 0.77 29.34
N ASN A 524 40.85 0.27 30.47
CA ASN A 524 41.64 -0.48 31.44
C ASN A 524 42.12 -1.83 30.88
N ILE A 525 41.25 -2.55 30.16
CA ILE A 525 41.60 -3.80 29.48
C ILE A 525 42.65 -3.54 28.40
N LEU A 526 42.46 -2.51 27.58
CA LEU A 526 43.46 -2.10 26.58
C LEU A 526 44.81 -1.75 27.21
N HIS A 527 44.79 -0.98 28.31
CA HIS A 527 46.01 -0.66 29.04
C HIS A 527 46.71 -1.94 29.55
N PHE A 528 45.97 -2.89 30.10
CA PHE A 528 46.52 -4.16 30.56
C PHE A 528 47.18 -4.96 29.43
N LEU A 529 46.52 -5.07 28.28
CA LEU A 529 47.04 -5.79 27.11
C LEU A 529 48.30 -5.15 26.51
N ILE A 530 48.40 -3.82 26.61
CA ILE A 530 49.38 -3.03 25.85
C ILE A 530 50.56 -2.57 26.72
N TYR A 531 50.49 -2.79 28.04
CA TYR A 531 51.50 -2.40 29.03
C TYR A 531 52.90 -2.99 28.76
N SER A 532 52.98 -4.19 28.17
CA SER A 532 54.25 -4.92 28.02
C SER A 532 54.91 -4.85 26.64
N VAL A 533 54.25 -4.38 25.57
CA VAL A 533 54.71 -4.59 24.17
C VAL A 533 54.68 -3.33 23.28
N SER A 534 54.26 -2.16 23.77
CA SER A 534 53.93 -1.03 22.88
C SER A 534 55.01 0.04 22.68
N SER A 535 54.99 0.64 21.49
CA SER A 535 55.74 1.86 21.19
C SER A 535 55.28 3.02 22.07
N VAL A 536 56.19 3.94 22.38
CA VAL A 536 55.95 5.09 23.29
C VAL A 536 54.70 5.90 22.92
N GLY A 537 54.40 6.05 21.62
CA GLY A 537 53.21 6.78 21.16
C GLY A 537 51.88 6.09 21.51
N VAL A 538 51.81 4.77 21.36
CA VAL A 538 50.63 3.96 21.70
C VAL A 538 50.42 3.92 23.22
N PHE A 539 51.50 3.75 23.98
CA PHE A 539 51.45 3.77 25.43
C PHE A 539 50.93 5.11 25.98
N ILE A 540 51.47 6.23 25.47
CA ILE A 540 51.02 7.58 25.87
C ILE A 540 49.54 7.78 25.53
N ALA A 541 49.09 7.33 24.34
CA ALA A 541 47.69 7.45 23.92
C ALA A 541 46.73 6.80 24.93
N ILE A 542 47.01 5.55 25.33
CA ILE A 542 46.13 4.79 26.23
C ILE A 542 46.18 5.34 27.66
N VAL A 543 47.37 5.71 28.16
CA VAL A 543 47.49 6.31 29.50
C VAL A 543 46.73 7.64 29.57
N ARG A 544 46.76 8.45 28.51
CA ARG A 544 45.99 9.69 28.44
C ARG A 544 44.49 9.43 28.39
N LEU A 545 44.02 8.46 27.60
CA LEU A 545 42.62 8.03 27.58
C LEU A 545 42.14 7.59 28.96
N LYS A 546 42.96 6.81 29.68
CA LYS A 546 42.67 6.32 31.03
C LYS A 546 42.58 7.46 32.05
N ARG A 547 43.53 8.40 32.02
CA ARG A 547 43.63 9.48 33.01
C ARG A 547 42.55 10.55 32.83
N ASN A 548 42.20 10.89 31.59
CA ASN A 548 41.25 11.97 31.28
C ASN A 548 39.95 11.43 30.68
N PHE A 549 39.45 10.31 31.22
CA PHE A 549 38.27 9.58 30.72
C PHE A 549 37.05 10.48 30.41
N ASN A 550 36.69 11.35 31.35
CA ASN A 550 35.49 12.20 31.23
C ASN A 550 35.54 13.14 30.02
N TRP A 551 36.73 13.57 29.57
CA TRP A 551 36.87 14.43 28.40
C TRP A 551 36.77 13.64 27.10
N TYR A 552 37.46 12.49 27.02
CA TYR A 552 37.46 11.65 25.81
C TYR A 552 36.12 10.97 25.55
N SER A 553 35.33 10.70 26.60
CA SER A 553 33.97 10.20 26.44
C SER A 553 33.08 11.13 25.61
N LEU A 554 33.29 12.45 25.64
CA LEU A 554 32.50 13.39 24.82
C LEU A 554 32.70 13.17 23.32
N SER A 555 33.93 12.96 22.88
CA SER A 555 34.24 12.65 21.47
C SER A 555 33.68 11.30 21.07
N LEU A 556 33.81 10.29 21.94
CA LEU A 556 33.22 8.98 21.72
C LEU A 556 31.69 9.06 21.60
N LEU A 557 31.03 9.83 22.45
CA LEU A 557 29.57 9.98 22.37
C LEU A 557 29.13 10.72 21.10
N LEU A 558 29.90 11.73 20.67
CA LEU A 558 29.65 12.42 19.39
C LEU A 558 29.79 11.47 18.20
N THR A 559 30.83 10.62 18.17
CA THR A 559 31.01 9.63 17.10
C THR A 559 29.90 8.59 17.13
N VAL A 560 29.55 8.04 18.30
CA VAL A 560 28.45 7.07 18.45
C VAL A 560 27.13 7.66 17.99
N PHE A 561 26.76 8.85 18.44
CA PHE A 561 25.50 9.49 18.06
C PHE A 561 25.45 9.73 16.55
N THR A 562 26.52 10.30 15.99
CA THR A 562 26.60 10.61 14.56
C THR A 562 26.47 9.34 13.71
N ILE A 563 27.21 8.29 14.06
CA ILE A 563 27.22 7.04 13.30
C ILE A 563 25.87 6.33 13.46
N SER A 564 25.29 6.35 14.65
CA SER A 564 23.97 5.79 14.90
C SER A 564 22.89 6.50 14.08
N LEU A 565 22.86 7.84 14.11
CA LEU A 565 21.97 8.67 13.29
C LEU A 565 22.15 8.38 11.80
N SER A 566 23.38 8.22 11.36
CA SER A 566 23.69 7.86 9.98
C SER A 566 23.10 6.51 9.57
N VAL A 567 23.24 5.49 10.41
CA VAL A 567 22.69 4.15 10.14
C VAL A 567 21.17 4.22 10.11
N ILE A 568 20.54 4.98 11.01
CA ILE A 568 19.10 5.17 11.05
C ILE A 568 18.59 5.86 9.77
N ILE A 569 19.18 6.99 9.37
CA ILE A 569 18.76 7.70 8.14
C ILE A 569 18.91 6.79 6.92
N GLY A 570 20.05 6.08 6.82
CA GLY A 570 20.34 5.18 5.71
C GLY A 570 19.38 4.00 5.64
N SER A 571 19.08 3.36 6.77
CA SER A 571 18.26 2.14 6.82
C SER A 571 16.76 2.41 6.78
N LEU A 572 16.26 3.43 7.50
CA LEU A 572 14.83 3.75 7.50
C LEU A 572 14.37 4.15 6.09
N THR A 573 15.14 5.01 5.41
CA THR A 573 14.80 5.46 4.06
C THR A 573 14.86 4.32 3.05
N SER A 574 15.90 3.47 3.07
CA SER A 574 16.00 2.34 2.14
C SER A 574 14.96 1.26 2.40
N THR A 575 14.71 0.93 3.67
CA THR A 575 13.72 -0.08 4.04
C THR A 575 12.32 0.33 3.60
N LEU A 576 11.95 1.59 3.80
CA LEU A 576 10.64 2.11 3.38
C LEU A 576 10.52 2.18 1.86
N ASP A 577 11.56 2.65 1.17
CA ASP A 577 11.62 2.72 -0.31
C ASP A 577 11.49 1.32 -0.93
N ARG A 578 12.18 0.33 -0.37
CA ARG A 578 12.05 -1.07 -0.78
C ARG A 578 10.69 -1.64 -0.46
N SER A 579 10.22 -1.54 0.78
CA SER A 579 8.89 -2.05 1.18
C SER A 579 7.78 -1.48 0.30
N SER A 580 7.90 -0.23 -0.11
CA SER A 580 6.94 0.42 -0.98
C SER A 580 6.90 -0.18 -2.39
N ARG A 581 8.07 -0.41 -3.00
CA ARG A 581 8.15 -1.12 -4.30
C ARG A 581 7.64 -2.55 -4.18
N GLU A 582 8.07 -3.25 -3.13
CA GLU A 582 7.68 -4.64 -2.89
C GLU A 582 6.17 -4.78 -2.67
N LYS A 583 5.49 -3.79 -2.10
CA LYS A 583 4.02 -3.79 -2.00
C LYS A 583 3.33 -3.79 -3.35
N VAL A 584 3.79 -2.97 -4.29
CA VAL A 584 3.21 -2.95 -5.65
C VAL A 584 3.52 -4.25 -6.37
N LEU A 585 4.76 -4.74 -6.28
CA LEU A 585 5.15 -6.03 -6.85
C LEU A 585 4.43 -7.21 -6.19
N TYR A 586 3.95 -7.07 -4.96
CA TYR A 586 3.14 -8.09 -4.32
C TYR A 586 1.70 -8.11 -4.84
N ASP A 587 1.10 -6.97 -5.21
CA ASP A 587 -0.23 -6.96 -5.87
C ASP A 587 -0.15 -7.30 -7.36
N ILE A 588 0.95 -6.93 -8.02
CA ILE A 588 1.23 -7.16 -9.44
C ILE A 588 2.65 -7.72 -9.59
N PRO A 589 2.82 -9.05 -9.55
CA PRO A 589 4.14 -9.69 -9.54
C PRO A 589 4.79 -9.83 -10.93
N SER A 590 4.19 -9.25 -11.96
CA SER A 590 4.63 -9.21 -13.35
C SER A 590 4.42 -7.79 -13.90
N ASP A 591 4.90 -7.50 -15.11
CA ASP A 591 4.71 -6.16 -15.69
C ASP A 591 3.24 -5.79 -15.88
N LEU A 592 2.45 -6.76 -16.35
CA LEU A 592 1.01 -6.67 -16.49
C LEU A 592 0.34 -7.87 -15.83
N ARG A 593 -0.81 -7.63 -15.19
CA ARG A 593 -1.71 -8.65 -14.65
C ARG A 593 -3.09 -8.43 -15.25
N LEU A 594 -3.55 -9.41 -16.00
CA LEU A 594 -4.82 -9.37 -16.73
C LEU A 594 -5.84 -10.21 -15.97
N ILE A 595 -6.97 -9.61 -15.57
CA ILE A 595 -8.07 -10.30 -14.90
C ILE A 595 -9.26 -10.30 -15.84
N ILE A 596 -9.77 -11.49 -16.16
CA ILE A 596 -10.82 -11.70 -17.13
C ILE A 596 -12.06 -12.26 -16.42
N ARG A 597 -13.23 -11.74 -16.77
CA ARG A 597 -14.52 -12.09 -16.15
C ARG A 597 -15.37 -13.04 -16.99
N GLU A 598 -14.99 -13.27 -18.24
CA GLU A 598 -15.70 -14.11 -19.21
C GLU A 598 -14.87 -15.35 -19.55
N PRO A 599 -15.50 -16.50 -19.86
CA PRO A 599 -14.78 -17.71 -20.26
C PRO A 599 -14.03 -17.49 -21.57
N ILE A 600 -12.81 -18.02 -21.65
CA ILE A 600 -11.85 -17.73 -22.73
C ILE A 600 -11.69 -18.93 -23.65
N ASN A 601 -11.56 -18.69 -24.96
CA ASN A 601 -11.22 -19.75 -25.90
C ASN A 601 -9.71 -19.95 -25.99
N GLN A 602 -9.27 -21.19 -26.27
CA GLN A 602 -7.84 -21.50 -26.44
C GLN A 602 -7.16 -20.68 -27.56
N ASN A 603 -7.92 -20.26 -28.58
CA ASN A 603 -7.41 -19.41 -29.66
C ASN A 603 -7.01 -18.02 -29.12
N ASP A 604 -7.79 -17.46 -28.19
CA ASP A 604 -7.52 -16.13 -27.63
C ASP A 604 -6.24 -16.14 -26.79
N ILE A 605 -5.96 -17.26 -26.10
CA ILE A 605 -4.70 -17.48 -25.36
C ILE A 605 -3.51 -17.56 -26.33
N TYR A 606 -3.69 -18.24 -27.47
CA TYR A 606 -2.66 -18.31 -28.50
C TYR A 606 -2.41 -16.94 -29.14
N GLU A 607 -3.46 -16.18 -29.44
CA GLU A 607 -3.33 -14.81 -29.95
C GLU A 607 -2.62 -13.91 -28.94
N LEU A 608 -2.99 -13.98 -27.66
CA LEU A 608 -2.31 -13.25 -26.58
C LEU A 608 -0.81 -13.57 -26.54
N SER A 609 -0.43 -14.84 -26.62
CA SER A 609 0.99 -15.24 -26.60
C SER A 609 1.80 -14.80 -27.83
N ASN A 610 1.14 -14.48 -28.95
CA ASN A 610 1.79 -14.09 -30.21
C ASN A 610 1.79 -12.57 -30.45
N ILE A 611 1.36 -11.77 -29.48
CA ILE A 611 1.47 -10.32 -29.58
C ILE A 611 2.95 -9.92 -29.61
N ASP A 612 3.34 -9.16 -30.65
CA ASP A 612 4.69 -8.65 -30.83
C ASP A 612 5.11 -7.75 -29.65
N GLY A 613 6.08 -8.23 -28.85
CA GLY A 613 6.63 -7.50 -27.70
C GLY A 613 6.27 -8.11 -26.34
N ILE A 614 5.44 -9.17 -26.31
CA ILE A 614 5.29 -10.01 -25.12
C ILE A 614 6.44 -11.01 -25.06
N ILE A 615 7.10 -11.10 -23.90
CA ILE A 615 8.27 -11.97 -23.67
C ILE A 615 7.81 -13.30 -23.08
N PHE A 616 7.02 -13.23 -22.00
CA PHE A 616 6.44 -14.40 -21.34
C PHE A 616 4.97 -14.16 -20.99
N VAL A 617 4.17 -15.22 -21.10
CA VAL A 617 2.78 -15.27 -20.61
C VAL A 617 2.65 -16.51 -19.73
N SER A 618 2.09 -16.32 -18.55
CA SER A 618 1.64 -17.41 -17.70
C SER A 618 0.15 -17.28 -17.47
N SER A 619 -0.58 -18.35 -17.76
CA SER A 619 -1.98 -18.44 -17.37
C SER A 619 -2.11 -18.77 -15.88
N ALA A 620 -3.22 -18.37 -15.30
CA ALA A 620 -3.58 -18.61 -13.92
C ALA A 620 -5.09 -18.79 -13.78
N PHE A 621 -5.46 -19.51 -12.74
CA PHE A 621 -6.83 -19.77 -12.39
C PHE A 621 -7.04 -19.50 -10.91
N ARG A 622 -7.91 -18.55 -10.61
CA ARG A 622 -8.22 -18.14 -9.24
C ARG A 622 -9.68 -18.39 -8.93
N GLU A 623 -9.94 -19.07 -7.83
CA GLU A 623 -11.30 -19.34 -7.36
C GLU A 623 -11.31 -19.50 -5.83
N GLU A 624 -12.48 -19.35 -5.21
CA GLU A 624 -12.70 -19.76 -3.83
C GLU A 624 -13.01 -21.27 -3.76
N GLY A 625 -12.25 -22.01 -2.95
CA GLY A 625 -12.46 -23.43 -2.68
C GLY A 625 -12.95 -23.67 -1.25
N ILE A 626 -13.44 -24.87 -0.98
CA ILE A 626 -13.87 -25.30 0.36
C ILE A 626 -13.00 -26.48 0.82
N ILE A 627 -12.52 -26.45 2.06
CA ILE A 627 -11.73 -27.53 2.64
C ILE A 627 -12.64 -28.71 2.99
N GLY A 628 -12.26 -29.91 2.54
CA GLY A 628 -13.00 -31.14 2.79
C GLY A 628 -14.08 -31.42 1.75
N THR A 629 -14.99 -32.33 2.09
CA THR A 629 -16.04 -32.84 1.20
C THR A 629 -17.43 -32.32 1.54
N THR A 630 -17.55 -31.49 2.59
CA THR A 630 -18.83 -30.90 3.03
C THR A 630 -18.94 -29.44 2.60
N GLN A 631 -20.15 -28.99 2.27
CA GLN A 631 -20.40 -27.58 1.93
C GLN A 631 -20.30 -26.61 3.13
N GLN A 632 -19.94 -27.10 4.32
CA GLN A 632 -19.78 -26.32 5.55
C GLN A 632 -18.31 -26.17 5.97
N GLY A 633 -17.37 -26.67 5.18
CA GLY A 633 -15.95 -26.50 5.45
C GLY A 633 -15.53 -25.02 5.39
N PRO A 634 -14.40 -24.66 6.04
CA PRO A 634 -13.81 -23.34 5.86
C PRO A 634 -13.42 -23.13 4.40
N SER A 635 -13.62 -21.92 3.89
CA SER A 635 -13.19 -21.56 2.54
C SER A 635 -11.70 -21.22 2.50
N PHE A 636 -11.14 -21.28 1.29
CA PHE A 636 -9.75 -20.92 1.01
C PHE A 636 -9.63 -20.33 -0.39
N THR A 637 -8.62 -19.50 -0.62
CA THR A 637 -8.31 -19.00 -1.97
C THR A 637 -7.45 -20.01 -2.71
N LEU A 638 -7.93 -20.51 -3.85
CA LEU A 638 -7.17 -21.36 -4.75
C LEU A 638 -6.50 -20.51 -5.83
N LEU A 639 -5.20 -20.73 -6.05
CA LEU A 639 -4.44 -20.14 -7.15
C LEU A 639 -3.70 -21.21 -7.94
N GLY A 640 -4.26 -21.60 -9.08
CA GLY A 640 -3.58 -22.41 -10.08
C GLY A 640 -2.68 -21.55 -10.95
N LEU A 641 -1.43 -21.95 -11.16
CA LEU A 641 -0.44 -21.23 -11.97
C LEU A 641 0.16 -22.14 -13.03
N ASP A 642 0.52 -21.60 -14.19
CA ASP A 642 1.41 -22.30 -15.12
C ASP A 642 2.84 -22.31 -14.57
N THR A 643 3.16 -23.38 -13.83
CA THR A 643 4.43 -23.56 -13.11
C THR A 643 5.65 -23.63 -14.04
N LYS A 644 5.47 -23.76 -15.35
CA LYS A 644 6.56 -23.82 -16.32
C LYS A 644 7.01 -22.43 -16.75
N ASN A 645 6.08 -21.56 -17.09
CA ASN A 645 6.39 -20.24 -17.64
C ASN A 645 6.55 -19.19 -16.52
N ILE A 646 5.76 -19.27 -15.45
CA ILE A 646 5.72 -18.23 -14.41
C ILE A 646 7.02 -18.11 -13.62
N GLU A 647 7.77 -19.21 -13.48
CA GLU A 647 9.01 -19.26 -12.69
C GLU A 647 10.06 -18.26 -13.19
N GLU A 648 10.11 -17.99 -14.50
CA GLU A 648 11.15 -17.14 -15.11
C GLU A 648 11.03 -15.66 -14.73
N PHE A 649 9.80 -15.13 -14.64
CA PHE A 649 9.57 -13.69 -14.54
C PHE A 649 8.83 -13.23 -13.28
N ILE A 650 8.11 -14.12 -12.58
CA ILE A 650 7.34 -13.70 -11.39
C ILE A 650 8.24 -13.15 -10.29
N TRP A 651 7.89 -11.98 -9.75
CA TRP A 651 8.55 -11.44 -8.57
C TRP A 651 8.23 -12.30 -7.34
N TYR A 652 9.25 -12.86 -6.71
CA TYR A 652 9.12 -13.71 -5.51
C TYR A 652 10.32 -13.49 -4.59
N ARG A 653 10.08 -13.42 -3.28
CA ARG A 653 11.12 -13.17 -2.27
C ARG A 653 11.52 -14.47 -1.57
N GLU A 654 12.80 -14.65 -1.27
CA GLU A 654 13.31 -15.91 -0.72
C GLU A 654 12.78 -16.26 0.69
N ASP A 655 12.27 -15.29 1.45
CA ASP A 655 11.68 -15.50 2.79
C ASP A 655 10.17 -15.82 2.74
N PHE A 656 9.57 -15.88 1.55
CA PHE A 656 8.15 -16.23 1.37
C PHE A 656 7.87 -17.71 1.59
N SER A 657 8.87 -18.58 1.47
CA SER A 657 8.76 -20.02 1.71
C SER A 657 10.02 -20.55 2.39
N GLN A 658 9.90 -21.70 3.05
CA GLN A 658 11.07 -22.36 3.66
C GLN A 658 12.05 -22.94 2.63
N ILE A 659 11.56 -23.17 1.42
CA ILE A 659 12.33 -23.66 0.27
C ILE A 659 12.45 -22.54 -0.77
N ASN A 660 13.55 -22.51 -1.52
CA ASN A 660 13.75 -21.51 -2.57
C ASN A 660 12.70 -21.61 -3.69
N LYS A 661 12.47 -20.51 -4.39
CA LYS A 661 11.52 -20.36 -5.51
C LYS A 661 11.54 -21.56 -6.48
N SER A 662 12.70 -21.89 -7.02
CA SER A 662 12.83 -22.94 -8.04
C SER A 662 12.43 -24.33 -7.51
N LYS A 663 12.84 -24.67 -6.28
CA LYS A 663 12.43 -25.92 -5.63
C LYS A 663 10.94 -25.97 -5.30
N LEU A 664 10.32 -24.81 -5.04
CA LEU A 664 8.88 -24.73 -4.81
C LEU A 664 8.13 -25.08 -6.10
N PHE A 665 8.44 -24.40 -7.21
CA PHE A 665 7.82 -24.64 -8.50
C PHE A 665 8.07 -26.07 -9.01
N ASP A 666 9.29 -26.59 -8.86
CA ASP A 666 9.61 -27.99 -9.21
C ASP A 666 8.74 -29.01 -8.44
N LYS A 667 8.38 -28.74 -7.19
CA LYS A 667 7.56 -29.63 -6.36
C LYS A 667 6.08 -29.63 -6.74
N ILE A 668 5.55 -28.48 -7.14
CA ILE A 668 4.13 -28.33 -7.53
C ILE A 668 3.89 -28.52 -9.03
N ARG A 669 4.96 -28.61 -9.83
CA ARG A 669 4.89 -28.72 -11.29
C ARG A 669 4.12 -29.97 -11.72
N LYS A 670 3.31 -29.82 -12.78
CA LYS A 670 2.62 -30.94 -13.41
C LYS A 670 3.62 -32.02 -13.84
N LEU A 671 3.34 -33.24 -13.42
CA LEU A 671 4.07 -34.42 -13.87
C LEU A 671 3.64 -34.82 -15.29
N PRO A 672 4.51 -35.43 -16.09
CA PRO A 672 4.15 -35.91 -17.43
C PRO A 672 2.94 -36.85 -17.38
N ASP A 673 1.97 -36.66 -18.27
CA ASP A 673 0.79 -37.53 -18.35
C ASP A 673 1.21 -38.98 -18.68
N PRO A 674 0.52 -40.01 -18.15
CA PRO A 674 0.83 -41.41 -18.44
C PRO A 674 0.63 -41.71 -19.94
N PRO A 675 1.34 -42.71 -20.51
CA PRO A 675 1.20 -43.06 -21.91
C PRO A 675 -0.26 -43.44 -22.22
N PRO A 676 -0.88 -42.89 -23.29
CA PRO A 676 -2.32 -43.04 -23.53
C PRO A 676 -2.68 -44.47 -23.93
N ILE A 677 -3.80 -44.98 -23.39
CA ILE A 677 -4.33 -46.31 -23.74
C ILE A 677 -5.28 -46.15 -24.92
N ASN A 678 -4.70 -46.15 -26.12
CA ASN A 678 -5.43 -45.96 -27.35
C ASN A 678 -6.17 -47.23 -27.80
N ILE A 679 -7.45 -47.07 -28.12
CA ILE A 679 -8.29 -48.08 -28.74
C ILE A 679 -7.92 -48.19 -30.24
N PRO A 680 -7.60 -49.41 -30.73
CA PRO A 680 -7.28 -49.62 -32.15
C PRO A 680 -8.45 -49.25 -33.08
N LEU A 681 -8.14 -48.75 -34.28
CA LEU A 681 -9.13 -48.33 -35.30
C LEU A 681 -10.12 -49.43 -35.72
N GLU A 682 -9.72 -50.70 -35.61
CA GLU A 682 -10.56 -51.87 -35.99
C GLU A 682 -11.50 -52.32 -34.86
N ALA A 683 -11.38 -51.75 -33.66
CA ALA A 683 -12.17 -52.14 -32.50
C ALA A 683 -13.62 -51.64 -32.62
N THR A 684 -14.58 -52.55 -32.40
CA THR A 684 -16.03 -52.25 -32.43
C THR A 684 -16.68 -52.39 -31.05
N HIS A 685 -16.09 -53.21 -30.18
CA HIS A 685 -16.57 -53.49 -28.84
C HIS A 685 -15.41 -53.44 -27.83
N LEU A 686 -15.73 -53.13 -26.58
CA LEU A 686 -14.85 -53.29 -25.43
C LEU A 686 -15.36 -54.46 -24.59
N SER A 687 -14.46 -55.26 -24.05
CA SER A 687 -14.79 -56.28 -23.06
C SER A 687 -13.90 -56.17 -21.84
N ALA A 688 -14.40 -56.58 -20.68
CA ALA A 688 -13.61 -56.64 -19.46
C ALA A 688 -14.13 -57.76 -18.55
N SER A 689 -13.21 -58.40 -17.83
CA SER A 689 -13.54 -59.35 -16.76
C SER A 689 -13.74 -58.59 -15.45
N SER A 690 -14.84 -58.83 -14.76
CA SER A 690 -15.07 -58.24 -13.44
C SER A 690 -15.89 -59.13 -12.51
N MET A 691 -15.72 -58.93 -11.21
CA MET A 691 -16.58 -59.45 -10.15
C MET A 691 -16.63 -58.50 -8.95
N GLN A 692 -17.56 -58.73 -8.02
CA GLN A 692 -17.64 -57.98 -6.77
C GLN A 692 -17.94 -58.89 -5.57
N GLU A 693 -17.42 -58.52 -4.40
CA GLU A 693 -17.66 -59.21 -3.14
C GLU A 693 -17.69 -58.23 -1.96
N PRO A 694 -18.77 -58.16 -1.14
CA PRO A 694 -20.06 -58.84 -1.30
C PRO A 694 -20.86 -58.36 -2.52
N TYR A 695 -21.86 -59.13 -2.96
CA TYR A 695 -22.70 -58.75 -4.10
C TYR A 695 -23.56 -57.52 -3.81
N VAL A 696 -23.47 -56.51 -4.68
CA VAL A 696 -24.26 -55.27 -4.62
C VAL A 696 -25.15 -55.16 -5.86
N LYS A 697 -26.46 -55.00 -5.64
CA LYS A 697 -27.43 -54.82 -6.71
C LYS A 697 -27.37 -53.39 -7.28
N ASP A 698 -27.64 -53.25 -8.59
CA ASP A 698 -27.65 -51.98 -9.32
C ASP A 698 -26.28 -51.28 -9.31
N HIS A 699 -25.21 -52.09 -9.36
CA HIS A 699 -23.81 -51.65 -9.42
C HIS A 699 -23.24 -51.96 -10.80
N PHE A 700 -23.05 -50.92 -11.60
CA PHE A 700 -22.72 -51.02 -13.01
C PHE A 700 -21.25 -50.69 -13.26
N PHE A 701 -20.60 -51.43 -14.16
CA PHE A 701 -19.24 -51.17 -14.62
C PHE A 701 -19.26 -50.21 -15.82
N TRP A 702 -18.62 -49.06 -15.69
CA TRP A 702 -18.42 -48.06 -16.73
C TRP A 702 -16.95 -47.92 -17.14
N ILE A 703 -16.71 -47.65 -18.43
CA ILE A 703 -15.42 -47.22 -18.97
C ILE A 703 -15.61 -45.84 -19.59
N ILE A 704 -14.76 -44.88 -19.24
CA ILE A 704 -14.77 -43.53 -19.81
C ILE A 704 -13.78 -43.45 -20.96
N LEU A 705 -14.32 -43.09 -22.13
CA LEU A 705 -13.57 -42.89 -23.36
C LEU A 705 -13.41 -41.39 -23.65
N GLU A 706 -12.23 -40.98 -24.09
CA GLU A 706 -11.97 -39.64 -24.61
C GLU A 706 -11.56 -39.75 -26.09
N ASP A 707 -12.06 -38.86 -26.94
CA ASP A 707 -11.72 -38.84 -28.37
C ASP A 707 -10.72 -37.74 -28.74
N SER A 708 -10.34 -37.66 -30.01
CA SER A 708 -9.38 -36.66 -30.51
C SER A 708 -9.82 -35.20 -30.32
N GLU A 709 -11.10 -34.96 -30.06
CA GLU A 709 -11.68 -33.63 -29.79
C GLU A 709 -11.88 -33.39 -28.28
N LYS A 710 -11.26 -34.21 -27.42
CA LYS A 710 -11.39 -34.21 -25.95
C LYS A 710 -12.81 -34.46 -25.44
N ARG A 711 -13.68 -35.09 -26.25
CA ARG A 711 -15.06 -35.38 -25.83
C ARG A 711 -15.08 -36.68 -25.04
N LYS A 712 -15.65 -36.62 -23.83
CA LYS A 712 -15.75 -37.76 -22.91
C LYS A 712 -17.09 -38.47 -23.03
N VAL A 713 -17.08 -39.78 -23.16
CA VAL A 713 -18.29 -40.62 -23.22
C VAL A 713 -18.16 -41.84 -22.32
N THR A 714 -19.20 -42.07 -21.53
CA THR A 714 -19.33 -43.24 -20.65
C THR A 714 -19.88 -44.44 -21.43
N VAL A 715 -19.13 -45.53 -21.44
CA VAL A 715 -19.55 -46.83 -22.01
C VAL A 715 -19.86 -47.79 -20.86
N THR A 716 -21.12 -48.20 -20.75
CA THR A 716 -21.57 -49.15 -19.72
C THR A 716 -21.43 -50.61 -20.18
N LEU A 717 -20.76 -51.42 -19.37
CA LEU A 717 -20.63 -52.87 -19.51
C LEU A 717 -21.76 -53.65 -18.80
N GLY A 718 -22.62 -52.95 -18.05
CA GLY A 718 -23.75 -53.53 -17.32
C GLY A 718 -23.43 -53.86 -15.85
N GLN A 719 -24.33 -54.61 -15.22
CA GLN A 719 -24.25 -55.01 -13.81
C GLN A 719 -23.03 -55.92 -13.53
N ILE A 720 -22.32 -55.65 -12.44
CA ILE A 720 -21.21 -56.47 -11.94
C ILE A 720 -21.79 -57.67 -11.17
N GLU A 721 -21.29 -58.87 -11.46
CA GLU A 721 -21.78 -60.12 -10.87
C GLU A 721 -20.93 -60.56 -9.67
N SER A 722 -21.44 -61.50 -8.86
CA SER A 722 -20.70 -62.06 -7.71
C SER A 722 -19.56 -63.01 -8.09
N ASN A 723 -19.51 -63.46 -9.35
CA ASN A 723 -18.46 -64.32 -9.90
C ASN A 723 -17.81 -63.62 -11.09
N TRP A 724 -16.57 -64.00 -11.42
CA TRP A 724 -15.88 -63.51 -12.61
C TRP A 724 -16.71 -63.69 -13.87
N THR A 725 -17.09 -62.58 -14.50
CA THR A 725 -17.81 -62.57 -15.78
C THR A 725 -17.15 -61.62 -16.76
N ASN A 726 -17.10 -62.05 -18.03
CA ASN A 726 -16.70 -61.19 -19.14
C ASN A 726 -17.92 -60.44 -19.65
N LYS A 727 -17.90 -59.11 -19.55
CA LYS A 727 -18.95 -58.23 -20.07
C LYS A 727 -18.45 -57.57 -21.36
N VAL A 728 -19.37 -57.23 -22.27
CA VAL A 728 -19.05 -56.64 -23.59
C VAL A 728 -19.97 -55.44 -23.84
N ALA A 729 -19.39 -54.34 -24.32
CA ALA A 729 -20.10 -53.12 -24.69
C ALA A 729 -19.65 -52.60 -26.05
N LYS A 730 -20.55 -51.95 -26.80
CA LYS A 730 -20.26 -51.38 -28.11
C LYS A 730 -19.57 -50.01 -27.97
N ILE A 731 -18.53 -49.76 -28.76
CA ILE A 731 -17.88 -48.45 -28.83
C ILE A 731 -18.80 -47.48 -29.60
N PRO A 732 -19.11 -46.27 -29.08
CA PRO A 732 -19.95 -45.31 -29.77
C PRO A 732 -19.33 -44.83 -31.10
N SER A 733 -20.12 -44.84 -32.19
CA SER A 733 -19.63 -44.52 -33.53
C SER A 733 -19.40 -43.03 -33.81
N HIS A 734 -19.73 -42.14 -32.86
CA HIS A 734 -19.57 -40.68 -33.02
C HIS A 734 -18.22 -40.16 -32.48
N LEU A 735 -17.44 -41.01 -31.80
CA LEU A 735 -16.11 -40.70 -31.30
C LEU A 735 -15.09 -40.71 -32.46
N LYS A 736 -14.14 -39.78 -32.45
CA LYS A 736 -13.09 -39.67 -33.46
C LYS A 736 -11.77 -40.24 -32.95
N HIS A 737 -11.12 -41.09 -33.75
CA HIS A 737 -9.81 -41.63 -33.39
C HIS A 737 -8.70 -40.55 -33.42
N PRO A 738 -7.65 -40.68 -32.58
CA PRO A 738 -7.46 -41.72 -31.55
C PRO A 738 -8.48 -41.60 -30.39
N ILE A 739 -9.00 -42.74 -29.95
CA ILE A 739 -9.91 -42.85 -28.79
C ILE A 739 -9.10 -43.46 -27.66
N GLU A 740 -9.10 -42.84 -26.49
CA GLU A 740 -8.34 -43.26 -25.32
C GLU A 740 -9.26 -43.74 -24.19
N ILE A 741 -8.81 -44.74 -23.41
CA ILE A 741 -9.41 -45.10 -22.12
C ILE A 741 -8.77 -44.24 -21.01
N VAL A 742 -9.56 -43.34 -20.43
CA VAL A 742 -9.07 -42.39 -19.42
C VAL A 742 -9.37 -42.84 -17.98
N SER A 743 -10.50 -43.52 -17.77
CA SER A 743 -10.92 -43.97 -16.44
C SER A 743 -11.82 -45.20 -16.49
N ILE A 744 -11.74 -46.01 -15.43
CA ILE A 744 -12.56 -47.19 -15.17
C ILE A 744 -13.39 -46.89 -13.93
N GLN A 745 -14.71 -46.85 -14.08
CA GLN A 745 -15.62 -46.37 -13.05
C GLN A 745 -16.69 -47.41 -12.73
N THR A 746 -17.32 -47.25 -11.59
CA THR A 746 -18.60 -47.88 -11.30
C THR A 746 -19.66 -46.85 -11.03
N PHE A 747 -20.91 -47.24 -11.25
CA PHE A 747 -22.07 -46.42 -10.96
C PHE A 747 -23.11 -47.19 -10.16
N MET A 748 -23.65 -46.53 -9.16
CA MET A 748 -24.82 -46.95 -8.39
C MET A 748 -25.81 -45.80 -8.30
N PRO A 749 -27.14 -46.04 -8.29
CA PRO A 749 -28.14 -44.97 -8.17
C PRO A 749 -28.28 -44.45 -6.72
N VAL A 750 -27.19 -43.98 -6.14
CA VAL A 750 -27.08 -43.44 -4.77
C VAL A 750 -26.33 -42.10 -4.81
N SER A 751 -26.28 -41.37 -3.69
CA SER A 751 -25.59 -40.08 -3.61
C SER A 751 -25.00 -39.84 -2.23
N GLY A 752 -23.85 -39.15 -2.17
CA GLY A 752 -23.16 -38.88 -0.90
C GLY A 752 -22.71 -40.18 -0.22
N ASP A 753 -22.77 -40.22 1.10
CA ASP A 753 -22.27 -41.33 1.92
C ASP A 753 -23.27 -42.49 2.05
N SER A 754 -24.01 -42.76 0.97
CA SER A 754 -25.03 -43.81 0.89
C SER A 754 -24.63 -44.97 -0.03
N GLY A 755 -23.37 -45.03 -0.44
CA GLY A 755 -22.79 -46.16 -1.16
C GLY A 755 -22.84 -47.43 -0.34
N THR A 756 -23.04 -48.57 -1.00
CA THR A 756 -22.85 -49.88 -0.37
C THR A 756 -21.39 -50.28 -0.52
N PRO A 757 -20.66 -50.57 0.58
CA PRO A 757 -19.27 -51.01 0.51
C PRO A 757 -19.12 -52.35 -0.19
N THR A 758 -18.12 -52.48 -1.06
CA THR A 758 -17.79 -53.74 -1.75
C THR A 758 -16.38 -53.71 -2.31
N ASP A 759 -15.74 -54.87 -2.37
CA ASP A 759 -14.53 -55.04 -3.17
C ASP A 759 -14.94 -55.29 -4.62
N TRP A 760 -14.37 -54.54 -5.55
CA TRP A 760 -14.56 -54.68 -6.99
C TRP A 760 -13.27 -55.16 -7.62
N TYR A 761 -13.34 -56.27 -8.34
CA TYR A 761 -12.21 -56.90 -9.00
C TYR A 761 -12.33 -56.72 -10.51
N VAL A 762 -11.26 -56.25 -11.17
CA VAL A 762 -11.22 -55.98 -12.60
C VAL A 762 -9.96 -56.56 -13.22
N ASP A 763 -10.11 -57.18 -14.38
CA ASP A 763 -9.01 -57.74 -15.15
C ASP A 763 -9.31 -57.73 -16.67
N ASN A 764 -8.27 -57.80 -17.49
CA ASN A 764 -8.31 -58.11 -18.91
C ASN A 764 -9.29 -57.22 -19.71
N VAL A 765 -9.09 -55.90 -19.66
CA VAL A 765 -9.83 -54.95 -20.50
C VAL A 765 -9.31 -55.09 -21.94
N ARG A 766 -10.18 -55.52 -22.87
CA ARG A 766 -9.83 -55.87 -24.25
C ARG A 766 -10.64 -55.07 -25.26
N ALA A 767 -10.00 -54.73 -26.38
CA ALA A 767 -10.65 -54.23 -27.59
C ALA A 767 -10.94 -55.39 -28.55
N ILE A 768 -12.20 -55.50 -28.97
CA ILE A 768 -12.69 -56.56 -29.87
C ILE A 768 -13.15 -55.93 -31.19
N GLY A 769 -12.59 -56.42 -32.29
CA GLY A 769 -12.95 -56.10 -33.66
C GLY A 769 -13.19 -57.35 -34.51
N PRO A 770 -13.51 -57.21 -35.80
CA PRO A 770 -13.75 -58.35 -36.70
C PRO A 770 -12.57 -59.33 -36.79
N SER A 771 -11.34 -58.83 -36.64
CA SER A 771 -10.06 -59.57 -36.70
C SER A 771 -9.10 -59.19 -35.56
N LEU A 772 -9.60 -58.53 -34.52
CA LEU A 772 -8.82 -57.95 -33.45
C LEU A 772 -9.35 -58.45 -32.10
N ASP A 773 -8.48 -59.07 -31.30
CA ASP A 773 -8.69 -59.29 -29.87
C ASP A 773 -7.39 -58.90 -29.17
N LYS A 774 -7.38 -57.69 -28.59
CA LYS A 774 -6.17 -57.11 -27.99
C LYS A 774 -6.47 -56.69 -26.56
N VAL A 775 -5.68 -57.21 -25.61
CA VAL A 775 -5.65 -56.72 -24.23
C VAL A 775 -5.06 -55.31 -24.20
N LEU A 776 -5.81 -54.39 -23.60
CA LEU A 776 -5.44 -53.00 -23.41
C LEU A 776 -4.98 -52.74 -21.97
N ILE A 777 -5.56 -53.44 -20.99
CA ILE A 777 -5.23 -53.30 -19.56
C ILE A 777 -5.24 -54.71 -18.93
N ASP A 778 -4.09 -55.11 -18.41
CA ASP A 778 -3.84 -56.38 -17.70
C ASP A 778 -3.36 -56.17 -16.24
N PHE A 779 -3.04 -54.94 -15.84
CA PHE A 779 -2.54 -54.58 -14.51
C PHE A 779 -1.21 -55.26 -14.12
N GLU A 780 -0.40 -55.72 -15.08
CA GLU A 780 0.86 -56.45 -14.81
C GLU A 780 2.08 -55.51 -14.66
N GLU A 781 2.15 -54.41 -15.44
CA GLU A 781 3.31 -53.49 -15.48
C GLU A 781 2.99 -52.04 -15.07
N ASP A 782 1.71 -51.66 -14.96
CA ASP A 782 1.26 -50.26 -14.90
C ASP A 782 0.79 -49.80 -13.50
N ASN A 783 1.58 -48.92 -12.85
CA ASN A 783 1.23 -48.27 -11.57
C ASN A 783 0.63 -46.86 -11.72
N TYR A 784 -0.13 -46.62 -12.80
CA TYR A 784 -0.69 -45.29 -13.11
C TYR A 784 -2.10 -45.06 -12.56
N TRP A 785 -2.66 -45.99 -11.77
CA TRP A 785 -4.06 -45.95 -11.34
C TRP A 785 -4.22 -45.40 -9.93
N SER A 786 -5.19 -44.49 -9.76
CA SER A 786 -5.59 -43.95 -8.45
C SER A 786 -7.11 -44.01 -8.27
N PRO A 787 -7.60 -44.22 -7.03
CA PRO A 787 -9.01 -44.11 -6.71
C PRO A 787 -9.52 -42.69 -6.93
N LEU A 788 -10.77 -42.57 -7.39
CA LEU A 788 -11.48 -41.31 -7.46
C LEU A 788 -11.82 -40.84 -6.04
N PRO A 789 -11.68 -39.54 -5.73
CA PRO A 789 -12.18 -39.02 -4.47
C PRO A 789 -13.70 -39.17 -4.41
N THR A 790 -14.23 -39.37 -3.20
CA THR A 790 -15.65 -39.54 -2.91
C THR A 790 -16.15 -38.48 -1.92
N SER A 791 -17.42 -38.52 -1.54
CA SER A 791 -17.97 -37.67 -0.47
C SER A 791 -17.36 -37.93 0.92
N ASN A 792 -16.68 -39.06 1.12
CA ASN A 792 -15.97 -39.37 2.36
C ASN A 792 -14.44 -39.17 2.22
N GLY A 793 -13.99 -38.52 1.15
CA GLY A 793 -12.60 -38.16 0.93
C GLY A 793 -11.85 -39.15 0.04
N LEU A 794 -10.81 -39.78 0.59
CA LEU A 794 -9.97 -40.81 -0.06
C LEU A 794 -10.17 -42.16 0.65
N ASP A 795 -11.41 -42.61 0.70
CA ASP A 795 -11.83 -43.86 1.35
C ASP A 795 -11.65 -45.10 0.44
N ASP A 796 -11.80 -44.92 -0.86
CA ASP A 796 -11.55 -45.98 -1.84
C ASP A 796 -10.04 -46.28 -1.99
N THR A 797 -9.69 -47.57 -2.12
CA THR A 797 -8.28 -48.01 -2.29
C THR A 797 -8.13 -48.96 -3.48
N ILE A 798 -6.93 -49.00 -4.06
CA ILE A 798 -6.56 -49.95 -5.12
C ILE A 798 -5.35 -50.78 -4.71
N GLU A 799 -5.46 -52.09 -4.85
CA GLU A 799 -4.39 -53.06 -4.65
C GLU A 799 -4.30 -53.98 -5.87
N ILE A 800 -3.09 -54.21 -6.38
CA ILE A 800 -2.86 -55.19 -7.44
C ILE A 800 -2.54 -56.53 -6.78
N ILE A 801 -3.41 -57.52 -6.97
CA ILE A 801 -3.27 -58.85 -6.37
C ILE A 801 -2.67 -59.80 -7.41
N SER A 802 -1.60 -60.51 -7.02
CA SER A 802 -1.02 -61.59 -7.83
C SER A 802 -1.65 -62.94 -7.49
N ASP A 803 -2.28 -63.58 -8.47
CA ASP A 803 -2.73 -64.96 -8.35
C ASP A 803 -1.57 -65.92 -8.62
N VAL A 804 -0.96 -66.41 -7.54
CA VAL A 804 0.19 -67.34 -7.56
C VAL A 804 -0.14 -68.65 -8.30
N GLN A 805 -1.43 -69.01 -8.47
CA GLN A 805 -1.83 -70.24 -9.18
C GLN A 805 -2.02 -70.06 -10.69
N LYS A 806 -2.17 -68.83 -11.18
CA LYS A 806 -2.49 -68.55 -12.60
C LYS A 806 -1.46 -67.67 -13.31
N GLU A 807 -0.40 -67.21 -12.63
CA GLU A 807 0.56 -66.23 -13.16
C GLU A 807 -0.15 -65.00 -13.76
N ASN A 808 -1.17 -64.49 -13.06
CA ASN A 808 -2.02 -63.39 -13.54
C ASN A 808 -2.30 -62.42 -12.37
N GLN A 809 -2.16 -61.13 -12.61
CA GLN A 809 -2.47 -60.04 -11.71
C GLN A 809 -3.85 -59.46 -12.04
N PHE A 810 -4.55 -58.97 -11.04
CA PHE A 810 -5.81 -58.24 -11.24
C PHE A 810 -5.92 -57.10 -10.24
N ALA A 811 -6.67 -56.06 -10.60
CA ALA A 811 -6.93 -54.94 -9.71
C ALA A 811 -8.06 -55.28 -8.74
N LYS A 812 -7.80 -55.17 -7.44
CA LYS A 812 -8.81 -55.09 -6.39
C LYS A 812 -9.01 -53.62 -6.02
N ILE A 813 -10.20 -53.09 -6.27
CA ILE A 813 -10.61 -51.77 -5.85
C ILE A 813 -11.57 -51.94 -4.66
N SER A 814 -11.15 -51.52 -3.47
CA SER A 814 -12.02 -51.54 -2.28
C SER A 814 -12.86 -50.26 -2.30
N LEU A 815 -14.18 -50.39 -2.46
CA LEU A 815 -15.11 -49.27 -2.53
C LEU A 815 -15.85 -49.15 -1.19
N ASP A 816 -15.79 -47.98 -0.56
CA ASP A 816 -16.48 -47.73 0.71
C ASP A 816 -17.84 -47.02 0.49
N VAL A 817 -18.40 -46.40 1.54
CA VAL A 817 -19.73 -45.75 1.51
C VAL A 817 -19.77 -44.44 0.73
N GLY A 818 -18.64 -43.75 0.52
CA GLY A 818 -18.61 -42.45 -0.13
C GLY A 818 -18.92 -42.53 -1.63
N THR A 819 -19.70 -41.60 -2.17
CA THR A 819 -19.99 -41.52 -3.62
C THR A 819 -20.19 -40.10 -4.10
N ILE A 820 -19.89 -39.82 -5.38
CA ILE A 820 -20.26 -38.55 -6.04
C ILE A 820 -21.30 -38.85 -7.11
N VAL A 821 -22.57 -38.55 -6.81
CA VAL A 821 -23.70 -38.87 -7.69
C VAL A 821 -23.66 -40.35 -8.12
N GLY A 822 -23.26 -41.22 -7.18
CA GLY A 822 -23.23 -42.66 -7.42
C GLY A 822 -22.00 -43.18 -8.16
N VAL A 823 -21.10 -42.31 -8.59
CA VAL A 823 -19.88 -42.67 -9.31
C VAL A 823 -18.73 -42.92 -8.33
N ARG A 824 -18.04 -44.05 -8.51
CA ARG A 824 -16.77 -44.43 -7.84
C ARG A 824 -15.83 -45.07 -8.86
N GLY A 825 -14.60 -45.44 -8.45
CA GLY A 825 -13.67 -46.20 -9.29
C GLY A 825 -12.30 -45.55 -9.39
N ILE A 826 -11.62 -45.75 -10.51
CA ILE A 826 -10.20 -45.41 -10.69
C ILE A 826 -9.95 -44.61 -11.96
N TYR A 827 -8.94 -43.76 -11.92
CA TYR A 827 -8.49 -42.96 -13.06
C TYR A 827 -6.97 -43.05 -13.20
N ARG A 828 -6.47 -42.71 -14.39
CA ARG A 828 -5.03 -42.70 -14.65
C ARG A 828 -4.41 -41.35 -14.33
N ASN A 829 -3.30 -41.36 -13.62
CA ASN A 829 -2.45 -40.20 -13.36
C ASN A 829 -0.96 -40.60 -13.41
N SER A 830 -0.07 -39.62 -13.41
CA SER A 830 1.36 -39.83 -13.67
C SER A 830 2.06 -40.77 -12.70
N ASN A 831 1.72 -40.72 -11.41
CA ASN A 831 2.46 -41.41 -10.33
C ASN A 831 1.56 -42.16 -9.33
N GLY A 832 0.28 -42.34 -9.61
CA GLY A 832 -0.66 -42.91 -8.63
C GLY A 832 -0.96 -41.98 -7.45
N LYS A 833 -0.61 -40.68 -7.53
CA LYS A 833 -0.68 -39.71 -6.43
C LYS A 833 -1.63 -38.54 -6.70
N PRO A 834 -2.22 -37.95 -5.63
CA PRO A 834 -2.99 -36.70 -5.72
C PRO A 834 -2.21 -35.51 -6.30
N ILE A 835 -2.91 -34.42 -6.63
CA ILE A 835 -2.29 -33.22 -7.21
C ILE A 835 -1.38 -32.56 -6.15
N PRO A 836 -0.08 -32.32 -6.44
CA PRO A 836 0.82 -31.69 -5.48
C PRO A 836 0.44 -30.22 -5.27
N ILE A 837 0.32 -29.81 -4.01
CA ILE A 837 -0.05 -28.46 -3.63
C ILE A 837 0.92 -27.82 -2.64
N ALA A 838 1.08 -26.51 -2.73
CA ALA A 838 1.72 -25.69 -1.73
C ALA A 838 0.66 -24.91 -0.96
N VAL A 839 0.73 -24.91 0.38
CA VAL A 839 -0.32 -24.34 1.23
C VAL A 839 0.20 -23.26 2.16
N SER A 840 -0.69 -22.37 2.58
CA SER A 840 -0.37 -21.36 3.59
C SER A 840 -0.20 -21.97 4.98
N LYS A 841 0.53 -21.29 5.86
CA LYS A 841 0.56 -21.66 7.30
C LYS A 841 -0.83 -21.60 7.95
N SER A 842 -1.69 -20.68 7.52
CA SER A 842 -3.08 -20.58 8.00
C SER A 842 -3.88 -21.83 7.63
N TYR A 843 -3.67 -22.39 6.43
CA TYR A 843 -4.29 -23.65 6.02
C TYR A 843 -3.91 -24.83 6.93
N LEU A 844 -2.62 -24.96 7.27
CA LEU A 844 -2.15 -26.03 8.16
C LEU A 844 -2.67 -25.87 9.60
N ASN A 845 -2.71 -24.64 10.10
CA ASN A 845 -3.24 -24.38 11.45
C ASN A 845 -4.74 -24.70 11.55
N LEU A 846 -5.49 -24.60 10.44
CA LEU A 846 -6.92 -24.93 10.39
C LEU A 846 -7.18 -26.43 10.22
N THR A 847 -6.33 -27.14 9.47
CA THR A 847 -6.52 -28.55 9.13
C THR A 847 -5.77 -29.52 10.03
N GLU A 848 -4.75 -29.05 10.76
CA GLU A 848 -3.78 -29.87 11.52
C GLU A 848 -2.99 -30.87 10.65
N ASN A 849 -3.05 -30.75 9.32
CA ASN A 849 -2.29 -31.59 8.39
C ASN A 849 -0.79 -31.26 8.42
N LEU A 850 0.02 -32.21 7.94
CA LEU A 850 1.48 -32.12 7.79
C LEU A 850 1.90 -32.21 6.31
N ILE A 851 3.17 -31.89 6.03
CA ILE A 851 3.75 -32.10 4.70
C ILE A 851 3.77 -33.61 4.41
N GLY A 852 3.22 -34.00 3.27
CA GLY A 852 3.06 -35.39 2.82
C GLY A 852 1.65 -35.93 3.02
N ASP A 853 0.78 -35.23 3.75
CA ASP A 853 -0.60 -35.66 3.95
C ASP A 853 -1.43 -35.46 2.68
N TYR A 854 -2.40 -36.37 2.49
CA TYR A 854 -3.40 -36.29 1.44
C TYR A 854 -4.68 -35.67 1.98
N ALA A 855 -5.29 -34.80 1.18
CA ALA A 855 -6.56 -34.16 1.49
C ALA A 855 -7.46 -34.13 0.25
N VAL A 856 -8.72 -33.79 0.48
CA VAL A 856 -9.68 -33.51 -0.60
C VAL A 856 -10.19 -32.08 -0.40
N VAL A 857 -10.19 -31.31 -1.48
CA VAL A 857 -10.71 -29.95 -1.51
C VAL A 857 -11.82 -29.86 -2.54
N GLN A 858 -12.78 -28.98 -2.29
CA GLN A 858 -13.89 -28.74 -3.20
C GLN A 858 -13.64 -27.48 -4.03
N VAL A 859 -13.72 -27.61 -5.35
CA VAL A 859 -13.58 -26.51 -6.32
C VAL A 859 -14.71 -26.64 -7.34
N TYR A 860 -15.51 -25.59 -7.53
CA TYR A 860 -16.72 -25.63 -8.39
C TYR A 860 -17.67 -26.80 -8.08
N GLY A 861 -17.77 -27.18 -6.80
CA GLY A 861 -18.60 -28.30 -6.35
C GLY A 861 -17.96 -29.68 -6.51
N GLY A 862 -16.84 -29.79 -7.21
CA GLY A 862 -16.12 -31.05 -7.43
C GLY A 862 -15.03 -31.34 -6.40
N PHE A 863 -14.85 -32.61 -6.04
CA PHE A 863 -13.82 -33.07 -5.10
C PHE A 863 -12.49 -33.32 -5.82
N VAL A 864 -11.47 -32.55 -5.46
CA VAL A 864 -10.12 -32.59 -6.03
C VAL A 864 -9.18 -33.19 -5.00
N PRO A 865 -8.47 -34.30 -5.32
CA PRO A 865 -7.53 -34.92 -4.40
C PRO A 865 -6.19 -34.17 -4.47
N VAL A 866 -5.64 -33.82 -3.30
CA VAL A 866 -4.42 -33.03 -3.19
C VAL A 866 -3.40 -33.63 -2.21
N GLU A 867 -2.11 -33.44 -2.49
CA GLU A 867 -0.97 -33.82 -1.63
C GLU A 867 -0.21 -32.57 -1.20
N ILE A 868 -0.02 -32.37 0.11
CA ILE A 868 0.69 -31.20 0.63
C ILE A 868 2.20 -31.41 0.48
N VAL A 869 2.85 -30.72 -0.46
CA VAL A 869 4.29 -30.92 -0.76
C VAL A 869 5.20 -29.79 -0.24
N ALA A 870 4.63 -28.62 0.04
CA ALA A 870 5.36 -27.44 0.47
C ALA A 870 4.50 -26.46 1.30
N ILE A 871 5.18 -25.63 2.10
CA ILE A 871 4.58 -24.56 2.90
C ILE A 871 5.07 -23.22 2.35
N VAL A 872 4.12 -22.33 2.08
CA VAL A 872 4.36 -20.97 1.59
C VAL A 872 3.75 -19.99 2.58
N ASP A 873 4.58 -19.14 3.18
CA ASP A 873 4.13 -18.16 4.17
C ASP A 873 3.40 -17.00 3.52
N ASN A 874 3.91 -16.51 2.39
CA ASN A 874 3.34 -15.43 1.61
C ASN A 874 3.52 -15.74 0.12
N PHE A 875 2.55 -15.39 -0.71
CA PHE A 875 2.70 -15.51 -2.16
C PHE A 875 2.11 -14.26 -2.80
N PRO A 876 2.76 -13.67 -3.81
CA PRO A 876 2.23 -12.47 -4.44
C PRO A 876 0.77 -12.65 -4.84
N THR A 877 -0.05 -11.61 -4.68
CA THR A 877 -1.51 -11.55 -4.90
C THR A 877 -2.39 -12.26 -3.87
N LEU A 878 -1.81 -12.92 -2.85
CA LEU A 878 -2.53 -13.67 -1.82
C LEU A 878 -2.28 -13.09 -0.43
N ASP A 879 -3.32 -12.98 0.39
CA ASP A 879 -3.24 -12.54 1.78
C ASP A 879 -3.51 -13.73 2.74
N PRO A 880 -2.48 -14.27 3.43
CA PRO A 880 -2.66 -15.39 4.37
C PRO A 880 -3.42 -15.04 5.65
N MET A 881 -3.59 -13.75 5.96
CA MET A 881 -4.27 -13.25 7.17
C MET A 881 -5.78 -13.11 6.95
N ASP A 882 -6.22 -12.91 5.71
CA ASP A 882 -7.63 -12.88 5.34
C ASP A 882 -8.16 -14.30 5.22
N ASP A 883 -7.62 -15.07 4.27
CA ASP A 883 -8.05 -16.44 3.98
C ASP A 883 -6.85 -17.39 3.88
N PRO A 884 -7.00 -18.67 4.29
CA PRO A 884 -6.03 -19.68 3.91
C PRO A 884 -5.97 -19.81 2.39
N PHE A 885 -4.81 -20.21 1.84
CA PHE A 885 -4.66 -20.35 0.39
C PHE A 885 -3.91 -21.61 -0.02
N ILE A 886 -4.16 -22.05 -1.26
CA ILE A 886 -3.52 -23.18 -1.91
C ILE A 886 -2.99 -22.74 -3.28
N ILE A 887 -1.76 -23.18 -3.60
CA ILE A 887 -1.09 -22.95 -4.89
C ILE A 887 -0.80 -24.29 -5.53
N LEU A 888 -1.13 -24.42 -6.81
CA LEU A 888 -0.92 -25.65 -7.59
C LEU A 888 -0.71 -25.35 -9.07
N ASP A 889 -0.45 -26.39 -9.86
CA ASP A 889 -0.35 -26.26 -11.31
C ASP A 889 -1.73 -26.16 -11.97
N VAL A 890 -1.97 -25.07 -12.72
CA VAL A 890 -3.26 -24.77 -13.35
C VAL A 890 -3.72 -25.88 -14.30
N ASN A 891 -2.81 -26.44 -15.10
CA ASN A 891 -3.15 -27.47 -16.07
C ASN A 891 -3.56 -28.78 -15.38
N SER A 892 -2.93 -29.09 -14.23
CA SER A 892 -3.28 -30.27 -13.44
C SER A 892 -4.70 -30.18 -12.87
N LEU A 893 -5.07 -28.99 -12.38
CA LEU A 893 -6.42 -28.73 -11.86
C LEU A 893 -7.48 -28.74 -12.96
N LEU A 894 -7.27 -27.96 -14.04
CA LEU A 894 -8.25 -27.85 -15.12
C LEU A 894 -8.47 -29.19 -15.80
N ASN A 895 -7.41 -29.95 -16.10
CA ASN A 895 -7.53 -31.29 -16.66
C ASN A 895 -8.35 -32.22 -15.74
N PHE A 896 -8.20 -32.11 -14.42
CA PHE A 896 -8.95 -32.91 -13.46
C PHE A 896 -10.43 -32.49 -13.36
N LEU A 897 -10.72 -31.19 -13.35
CA LEU A 897 -12.09 -30.66 -13.34
C LEU A 897 -12.85 -30.99 -14.63
N GLU A 898 -12.20 -30.82 -15.79
CA GLU A 898 -12.72 -31.24 -17.09
C GLU A 898 -12.93 -32.76 -17.15
N PHE A 899 -12.01 -33.55 -16.59
CA PHE A 899 -12.15 -35.01 -16.48
C PHE A 899 -13.41 -35.45 -15.76
N ARG A 900 -13.83 -34.71 -14.73
CA ARG A 900 -15.07 -35.02 -14.03
C ARG A 900 -16.34 -34.57 -14.77
N GLY A 901 -16.22 -33.85 -15.89
CA GLY A 901 -17.35 -33.40 -16.70
C GLY A 901 -18.30 -32.45 -15.97
N MET A 902 -17.84 -31.78 -14.90
CA MET A 902 -18.70 -31.01 -14.00
C MET A 902 -18.98 -29.59 -14.55
N VAL A 903 -17.95 -28.91 -15.04
CA VAL A 903 -18.03 -27.51 -15.51
C VAL A 903 -16.97 -27.30 -16.61
N ASN A 904 -17.29 -26.55 -17.66
CA ASN A 904 -16.28 -26.07 -18.62
C ASN A 904 -15.63 -24.82 -18.01
N VAL A 905 -14.45 -24.98 -17.43
CA VAL A 905 -13.74 -23.93 -16.70
C VAL A 905 -12.47 -23.57 -17.46
N SER A 906 -12.29 -22.30 -17.76
CA SER A 906 -11.07 -21.77 -18.37
C SER A 906 -10.28 -20.95 -17.37
N GLU A 907 -9.05 -20.61 -17.73
CA GLU A 907 -8.24 -19.63 -17.02
C GLU A 907 -8.97 -18.27 -16.96
N ASN A 908 -8.79 -17.55 -15.85
CA ASN A 908 -9.44 -16.25 -15.59
C ASN A 908 -8.44 -15.14 -15.23
N GLU A 909 -7.15 -15.47 -15.20
CA GLU A 909 -6.08 -14.56 -14.83
C GLU A 909 -4.83 -14.85 -15.66
N PHE A 910 -4.10 -13.81 -16.07
CA PHE A 910 -2.82 -13.96 -16.78
C PHE A 910 -1.78 -13.00 -16.21
N PHE A 911 -0.56 -13.52 -16.05
CA PHE A 911 0.63 -12.74 -15.71
C PHE A 911 1.49 -12.62 -16.96
N ILE A 912 1.87 -11.39 -17.30
CA ILE A 912 2.50 -11.08 -18.59
C ILE A 912 3.76 -10.24 -18.34
N ASP A 913 4.85 -10.65 -18.96
CA ASP A 913 6.13 -9.94 -19.04
C ASP A 913 6.26 -9.30 -20.44
N VAL A 914 6.55 -7.99 -20.50
CA VAL A 914 6.46 -7.23 -21.75
C VAL A 914 7.69 -6.36 -21.99
N ASP A 915 7.97 -6.05 -23.25
CA ASP A 915 8.96 -5.02 -23.59
C ASP A 915 8.45 -3.64 -23.15
N GLU A 916 9.18 -3.02 -22.21
CA GLU A 916 8.88 -1.72 -21.60
C GLU A 916 8.60 -0.63 -22.65
N PHE A 917 9.27 -0.67 -23.80
CA PHE A 917 9.10 0.34 -24.86
C PHE A 917 7.78 0.24 -25.63
N ARG A 918 7.16 -0.95 -25.68
CA ARG A 918 5.91 -1.22 -26.43
C ARG A 918 4.70 -1.45 -25.53
N LYS A 919 4.88 -1.36 -24.22
CA LYS A 919 3.86 -1.67 -23.20
C LYS A 919 2.50 -1.01 -23.44
N ASN A 920 2.46 0.25 -23.89
CA ASN A 920 1.19 0.93 -24.21
C ASN A 920 0.48 0.34 -25.44
N GLU A 921 1.22 0.05 -26.52
CA GLU A 921 0.68 -0.58 -27.72
C GLU A 921 0.14 -1.99 -27.41
N ILE A 922 0.85 -2.74 -26.56
CA ILE A 922 0.44 -4.07 -26.10
C ILE A 922 -0.84 -3.97 -25.26
N LYS A 923 -0.96 -2.99 -24.35
CA LYS A 923 -2.18 -2.78 -23.56
C LYS A 923 -3.39 -2.50 -24.46
N ASP A 924 -3.24 -1.69 -25.50
CA ASP A 924 -4.32 -1.41 -26.46
C ASP A 924 -4.73 -2.68 -27.23
N GLN A 925 -3.76 -3.50 -27.64
CA GLN A 925 -4.04 -4.78 -28.29
C GLN A 925 -4.73 -5.79 -27.36
N ILE A 926 -4.32 -5.89 -26.10
CA ILE A 926 -4.97 -6.74 -25.09
C ILE A 926 -6.40 -6.26 -24.82
N ASN A 927 -6.61 -4.94 -24.71
CA ASN A 927 -7.97 -4.37 -24.54
C ASN A 927 -8.89 -4.67 -25.73
N ASN A 928 -8.34 -4.70 -26.96
CA ASN A 928 -9.11 -5.07 -28.15
C ASN A 928 -9.48 -6.56 -28.16
N LEU A 929 -8.60 -7.44 -27.69
CA LEU A 929 -8.86 -8.87 -27.56
C LEU A 929 -9.86 -9.17 -26.43
N PHE A 930 -9.73 -8.47 -25.30
CA PHE A 930 -10.52 -8.70 -24.09
C PHE A 930 -11.20 -7.41 -23.61
N MET A 931 -12.29 -7.02 -24.28
CA MET A 931 -13.04 -5.76 -24.03
C MET A 931 -13.57 -5.62 -22.58
N SER A 932 -13.88 -6.74 -21.92
CA SER A 932 -14.39 -6.77 -20.53
C SER A 932 -13.30 -7.02 -19.47
N SER A 933 -12.03 -6.99 -19.84
CA SER A 933 -10.92 -7.31 -18.94
C SER A 933 -10.46 -6.12 -18.10
N THR A 934 -9.82 -6.44 -16.98
CA THR A 934 -9.14 -5.47 -16.12
C THR A 934 -7.64 -5.69 -16.23
N ILE A 935 -6.94 -4.72 -16.83
CA ILE A 935 -5.48 -4.71 -16.92
C ILE A 935 -4.93 -3.93 -15.73
N LYS A 936 -4.15 -4.60 -14.89
CA LYS A 936 -3.33 -3.98 -13.86
C LYS A 936 -1.89 -3.87 -14.37
N ASP A 937 -1.33 -2.67 -14.28
CA ASP A 937 0.03 -2.38 -14.76
C ASP A 937 0.91 -2.01 -13.57
N ALA A 938 2.03 -2.74 -13.40
CA ALA A 938 2.92 -2.54 -12.26
C ALA A 938 3.56 -1.13 -12.25
N ASP A 939 3.93 -0.56 -13.40
CA ASP A 939 4.57 0.75 -13.48
C ASP A 939 3.57 1.89 -13.32
N GLU A 940 2.39 1.70 -13.89
CA GLU A 940 1.27 2.62 -13.69
C GLU A 940 0.83 2.61 -12.23
N ASN A 941 0.74 1.44 -11.60
CA ASN A 941 0.47 1.32 -10.17
C ASN A 941 1.63 1.81 -9.30
N LEU A 942 2.89 1.69 -9.71
CA LEU A 942 4.00 2.36 -9.01
C LEU A 942 3.89 3.88 -9.09
N LYS A 943 3.27 4.41 -10.15
CA LYS A 943 2.98 5.85 -10.30
C LYS A 943 1.68 6.27 -9.58
N GLN A 944 0.66 5.42 -9.51
CA GLN A 944 -0.71 5.72 -9.05
C GLN A 944 -1.11 5.10 -7.69
N THR A 945 -0.49 4.01 -7.24
CA THR A 945 -0.95 3.19 -6.09
C THR A 945 -0.11 3.41 -4.84
N LEU A 946 -0.80 3.88 -3.78
CA LEU A 946 -0.53 3.86 -2.31
C LEU A 946 0.84 4.26 -1.74
N VAL A 947 1.90 4.27 -2.52
CA VAL A 947 3.15 4.94 -2.19
C VAL A 947 3.50 5.84 -3.36
N ASP A 948 2.81 6.98 -3.44
CA ASP A 948 3.02 7.94 -4.52
C ASP A 948 4.52 8.21 -4.62
N PRO A 949 5.08 8.39 -5.83
CA PRO A 949 6.43 8.92 -5.99
C PRO A 949 6.65 10.12 -5.06
N THR A 950 5.61 10.94 -4.85
CA THR A 950 5.61 12.07 -3.91
C THR A 950 5.92 11.68 -2.46
N THR A 951 5.46 10.51 -1.98
CA THR A 951 5.66 9.98 -0.62
C THR A 951 7.07 9.47 -0.38
N ILE A 952 7.60 8.63 -1.28
CA ILE A 952 9.01 8.20 -1.27
C ILE A 952 9.93 9.41 -1.39
N LEU A 953 9.59 10.36 -2.28
CA LEU A 953 10.32 11.61 -2.42
C LEU A 953 10.23 12.43 -1.12
N GLY A 954 9.09 12.45 -0.43
CA GLY A 954 8.94 13.12 0.87
C GLY A 954 9.93 12.60 1.93
N TRP A 955 10.06 11.28 2.06
CA TRP A 955 11.06 10.69 2.96
C TRP A 955 12.49 10.95 2.50
N LYS A 956 12.77 10.87 1.18
CA LYS A 956 14.09 11.19 0.63
C LYS A 956 14.45 12.65 0.90
N VAL A 957 13.55 13.61 0.70
CA VAL A 957 13.70 15.03 1.05
C VAL A 957 14.08 15.18 2.52
N THR A 958 13.28 14.62 3.43
CA THR A 958 13.56 14.75 4.88
C THR A 958 14.87 14.08 5.27
N SER A 959 15.24 12.95 4.65
CA SER A 959 16.52 12.29 4.86
C SER A 959 17.69 13.18 4.42
N TYR A 960 17.63 13.80 3.23
CA TYR A 960 18.69 14.67 2.71
C TYR A 960 18.85 15.95 3.53
N LEU A 961 17.73 16.59 3.89
CA LEU A 961 17.74 17.75 4.79
C LEU A 961 18.34 17.38 6.15
N SER A 962 17.99 16.21 6.67
CA SER A 962 18.53 15.73 7.95
C SER A 962 20.01 15.40 7.87
N ILE A 963 20.51 14.83 6.76
CA ILE A 963 21.95 14.63 6.52
C ILE A 963 22.66 15.99 6.47
N LEU A 964 22.13 16.96 5.74
CA LEU A 964 22.72 18.30 5.63
C LEU A 964 22.79 19.00 7.00
N LEU A 965 21.69 19.01 7.75
CA LEU A 965 21.66 19.64 9.08
C LEU A 965 22.56 18.91 10.07
N SER A 966 22.56 17.57 10.06
CA SER A 966 23.39 16.75 10.94
C SER A 966 24.88 16.84 10.60
N THR A 967 25.26 16.99 9.33
CA THR A 967 26.67 17.23 8.96
C THR A 967 27.15 18.59 9.45
N ILE A 968 26.33 19.65 9.38
CA ILE A 968 26.64 20.95 9.96
C ILE A 968 26.83 20.84 11.48
N ILE A 969 25.90 20.17 12.19
CA ILE A 969 26.00 19.96 13.64
C ILE A 969 27.25 19.17 13.98
N LEU A 970 27.57 18.10 13.24
CA LEU A 970 28.78 17.30 13.41
C LEU A 970 30.02 18.17 13.30
N VAL A 971 30.15 18.95 12.23
CA VAL A 971 31.28 19.85 11.99
C VAL A 971 31.46 20.78 13.20
N LEU A 972 30.39 21.46 13.61
CA LEU A 972 30.41 22.37 14.75
C LEU A 972 30.75 21.66 16.08
N SER A 973 30.22 20.45 16.28
CA SER A 973 30.44 19.64 17.48
C SER A 973 31.90 19.22 17.64
N PHE A 974 32.47 18.63 16.60
CA PHE A 974 33.85 18.18 16.64
C PHE A 974 34.83 19.36 16.70
N TYR A 975 34.60 20.44 15.96
CA TYR A 975 35.46 21.63 16.09
C TYR A 975 35.38 22.27 17.47
N SER A 976 34.18 22.38 18.07
CA SER A 976 34.01 22.88 19.44
C SER A 976 34.73 21.99 20.45
N TYR A 977 34.60 20.66 20.31
CA TYR A 977 35.34 19.68 21.11
C TYR A 977 36.86 19.87 20.94
N PHE A 978 37.38 19.90 19.72
CA PHE A 978 38.82 20.02 19.46
C PHE A 978 39.40 21.34 19.95
N PHE A 979 38.65 22.43 19.81
CA PHE A 979 39.06 23.73 20.33
C PHE A 979 39.17 23.69 21.87
N ALA A 980 38.16 23.15 22.55
CA ALA A 980 38.20 22.96 24.00
C ALA A 980 39.34 22.03 24.43
N PHE A 981 39.50 20.89 23.74
CA PHE A 981 40.55 19.91 23.96
C PHE A 981 41.95 20.54 23.88
N TYR A 982 42.19 21.35 22.84
CA TYR A 982 43.46 22.07 22.68
C TYR A 982 43.71 23.02 23.85
N THR A 983 42.71 23.81 24.26
CA THR A 983 42.91 24.77 25.37
C THR A 983 43.19 24.08 26.71
N ASN A 984 42.55 22.95 26.99
CA ASN A 984 42.70 22.22 28.25
C ASN A 984 44.01 21.42 28.32
N ASN A 985 44.44 20.84 27.20
CA ASN A 985 45.62 19.96 27.13
C ASN A 985 46.94 20.66 26.77
N ARG A 986 46.93 21.99 26.64
CA ARG A 986 48.16 22.79 26.43
C ARG A 986 49.22 22.50 27.49
N LYS A 987 48.84 22.41 28.77
CA LYS A 987 49.76 22.12 29.89
C LYS A 987 50.38 20.72 29.78
N ASP A 988 49.56 19.71 29.48
CA ASP A 988 50.03 18.34 29.25
C ASP A 988 51.05 18.28 28.10
N ALA A 989 50.79 19.02 27.02
CA ALA A 989 51.70 19.10 25.87
C ALA A 989 53.05 19.74 26.23
N PHE A 990 53.07 20.76 27.10
CA PHE A 990 54.30 21.35 27.63
C PHE A 990 55.09 20.38 28.52
N ILE A 991 54.40 19.64 29.41
CA ILE A 991 55.04 18.66 30.31
C ILE A 991 55.67 17.51 29.52
N LEU A 992 54.96 16.96 28.54
CA LEU A 992 55.48 15.87 27.70
C LEU A 992 56.71 16.34 26.90
N LYS A 993 56.70 17.60 26.43
CA LYS A 993 57.85 18.21 25.77
C LYS A 993 59.03 18.42 26.72
N SER A 994 58.82 18.85 27.97
CA SER A 994 59.90 19.02 28.95
C SER A 994 60.53 17.68 29.37
N ILE A 995 59.79 16.58 29.28
CA ILE A 995 60.28 15.21 29.53
C ILE A 995 61.05 14.64 28.31
N GLY A 996 61.13 15.38 27.19
CA GLY A 996 61.90 15.00 26.01
C GLY A 996 61.13 14.22 24.94
N ILE A 997 59.79 14.15 25.03
CA ILE A 997 58.99 13.47 24.01
C ILE A 997 59.04 14.25 22.69
N SER A 998 59.38 13.54 21.62
CA SER A 998 59.48 14.13 20.29
C SER A 998 58.11 14.62 19.80
N ARG A 999 58.12 15.70 19.03
CA ARG A 999 56.91 16.27 18.43
C ARG A 999 56.15 15.28 17.55
N ARG A 1000 56.87 14.41 16.83
CA ARG A 1000 56.28 13.36 15.99
C ARG A 1000 55.55 12.33 16.86
N THR A 1001 56.16 11.92 17.97
CA THR A 1001 55.57 10.97 18.93
C THR A 1001 54.32 11.53 19.58
N PHE A 1002 54.30 12.82 19.94
CA PHE A 1002 53.12 13.48 20.51
C PHE A 1002 51.94 13.51 19.51
N ILE A 1003 52.20 13.84 18.24
CA ILE A 1003 51.15 13.85 17.22
C ILE A 1003 50.65 12.46 16.89
N LEU A 1004 51.56 11.48 16.85
CA LEU A 1004 51.19 10.09 16.66
C LEU A 1004 50.31 9.61 17.82
N SER A 1005 50.59 10.02 19.06
CA SER A 1005 49.71 9.78 20.21
C SER A 1005 48.33 10.41 20.01
N LEU A 1006 48.23 11.68 19.61
CA LEU A 1006 46.95 12.35 19.36
C LEU A 1006 46.14 11.69 18.23
N PHE A 1007 46.82 11.28 17.16
CA PHE A 1007 46.20 10.56 16.06
C PHE A 1007 45.65 9.21 16.53
N LEU A 1008 46.44 8.44 17.28
CA LEU A 1008 46.02 7.15 17.83
C LEU A 1008 44.88 7.29 18.85
N GLU A 1009 44.89 8.31 19.71
CA GLU A 1009 43.80 8.61 20.65
C GLU A 1009 42.48 8.79 19.89
N ASN A 1010 42.48 9.67 18.89
CA ASN A 1010 41.30 9.94 18.10
C ASN A 1010 40.88 8.75 17.23
N LEU A 1011 41.84 8.02 16.65
CA LEU A 1011 41.58 6.82 15.86
C LEU A 1011 40.88 5.75 16.71
N LEU A 1012 41.35 5.51 17.93
CA LEU A 1012 40.70 4.58 18.88
C LEU A 1012 39.26 5.02 19.17
N LEU A 1013 39.03 6.32 19.44
CA LEU A 1013 37.69 6.84 19.72
C LEU A 1013 36.74 6.73 18.51
N VAL A 1014 37.26 6.95 17.30
CA VAL A 1014 36.49 6.78 16.06
C VAL A 1014 36.18 5.30 15.83
N ILE A 1015 37.12 4.37 16.03
CA ILE A 1015 36.90 2.93 15.87
C ILE A 1015 35.86 2.42 16.87
N PHE A 1016 36.01 2.74 18.16
CA PHE A 1016 35.01 2.37 19.16
C PHE A 1016 33.65 3.01 18.89
N GLY A 1017 33.67 4.29 18.51
CA GLY A 1017 32.45 5.02 18.18
C GLY A 1017 31.73 4.44 16.97
N LEU A 1018 32.48 3.96 15.97
CA LEU A 1018 31.97 3.29 14.79
C LEU A 1018 31.34 1.97 15.13
N PHE A 1019 32.05 1.11 15.86
CA PHE A 1019 31.53 -0.20 16.24
C PHE A 1019 30.23 -0.07 17.06
N ILE A 1020 30.26 0.78 18.09
CA ILE A 1020 29.11 0.96 18.97
C ILE A 1020 27.98 1.72 18.27
N GLY A 1021 28.30 2.73 17.46
CA GLY A 1021 27.34 3.52 16.70
C GLY A 1021 26.60 2.71 15.64
N ILE A 1022 27.29 1.79 14.94
CA ILE A 1022 26.65 0.89 13.98
C ILE A 1022 25.67 -0.04 14.71
N ILE A 1023 26.09 -0.65 15.82
CA ILE A 1023 25.24 -1.55 16.61
C ILE A 1023 24.02 -0.80 17.14
N SER A 1024 24.22 0.35 17.79
CA SER A 1024 23.11 1.13 18.36
C SER A 1024 22.19 1.71 17.29
N GLY A 1025 22.73 2.13 16.15
CA GLY A 1025 21.98 2.62 15.00
C GLY A 1025 21.15 1.52 14.35
N TYR A 1026 21.73 0.34 14.15
CA TYR A 1026 21.05 -0.82 13.59
C TYR A 1026 19.83 -1.22 14.45
N TYR A 1027 20.01 -1.36 15.76
CA TYR A 1027 18.90 -1.72 16.65
C TYR A 1027 17.87 -0.57 16.81
N SER A 1028 18.31 0.69 16.88
CA SER A 1028 17.40 1.85 16.85
C SER A 1028 16.54 1.87 15.58
N ALA A 1029 17.15 1.61 14.42
CA ALA A 1029 16.44 1.57 13.15
C ALA A 1029 15.46 0.40 13.07
N LYS A 1030 15.86 -0.79 13.52
CA LYS A 1030 14.97 -1.96 13.59
C LYS A 1030 13.77 -1.72 14.49
N LEU A 1031 13.95 -1.06 15.65
CA LEU A 1031 12.85 -0.64 16.52
C LEU A 1031 11.93 0.38 15.85
N SER A 1032 12.52 1.33 15.12
CA SER A 1032 11.77 2.34 14.35
C SER A 1032 10.88 1.68 13.29
N ILE A 1033 11.43 0.73 12.52
CA ILE A 1033 10.71 0.01 11.46
C ILE A 1033 9.64 -0.91 12.06
N SER A 1034 9.97 -1.65 13.12
CA SER A 1034 8.99 -2.52 13.79
C SER A 1034 7.79 -1.75 14.34
N GLY A 1035 7.99 -0.52 14.80
CA GLY A 1035 6.90 0.34 15.26
C GLY A 1035 5.98 0.83 14.13
N ILE A 1036 6.44 0.82 12.88
CA ILE A 1036 5.67 1.20 11.68
C ILE A 1036 4.82 0.01 11.16
N ASN A 1037 5.22 -1.23 11.44
CA ASN A 1037 4.65 -2.45 10.84
C ASN A 1037 3.24 -2.88 11.33
N TYR A 1038 2.50 -2.08 12.11
CA TYR A 1038 1.22 -2.51 12.75
C TYR A 1038 -0.05 -1.82 12.18
N PHE A 1039 0.01 -1.27 10.97
CA PHE A 1039 -0.79 -0.08 10.66
C PHE A 1039 -1.99 -0.30 9.71
N TYR A 1040 -2.04 -1.32 8.85
CA TYR A 1040 -3.21 -1.53 7.99
C TYR A 1040 -4.24 -2.41 8.73
N ASP A 1041 -5.24 -1.80 9.36
CA ASP A 1041 -6.31 -2.47 10.13
C ASP A 1041 -5.85 -3.31 11.34
N GLY A 1042 -4.67 -3.01 11.89
CA GLY A 1042 -4.05 -3.85 12.92
C GLY A 1042 -3.40 -5.13 12.37
N LYS A 1043 -3.33 -5.28 11.04
CA LYS A 1043 -2.63 -6.36 10.35
C LYS A 1043 -1.22 -5.94 9.94
N LEU A 1044 -0.34 -6.92 9.82
CA LEU A 1044 1.03 -6.72 9.34
C LEU A 1044 1.02 -6.31 7.86
N PRO A 1045 1.89 -5.38 7.41
CA PRO A 1045 1.98 -5.04 6.00
C PRO A 1045 2.42 -6.26 5.19
N LEU A 1046 1.73 -6.52 4.09
CA LEU A 1046 2.11 -7.52 3.10
C LEU A 1046 2.79 -6.83 1.90
N PRO A 1047 3.95 -7.32 1.44
CA PRO A 1047 4.74 -8.38 2.07
C PRO A 1047 5.44 -7.86 3.34
N PRO A 1048 5.84 -8.75 4.27
CA PRO A 1048 6.50 -8.36 5.52
C PRO A 1048 7.72 -7.47 5.26
N VAL A 1049 7.89 -6.38 6.01
CA VAL A 1049 8.98 -5.42 5.77
C VAL A 1049 10.35 -6.03 6.08
N VAL A 1050 11.25 -6.02 5.10
CA VAL A 1050 12.64 -6.48 5.24
C VAL A 1050 13.56 -5.30 5.48
N PHE A 1051 14.41 -5.41 6.50
CA PHE A 1051 15.42 -4.40 6.83
C PHE A 1051 16.46 -4.30 5.70
N GLU A 1052 16.57 -3.12 5.10
CA GLU A 1052 17.61 -2.77 4.15
C GLU A 1052 18.46 -1.63 4.71
N TRP A 1053 19.76 -1.65 4.45
CA TRP A 1053 20.68 -0.62 4.92
C TRP A 1053 21.53 -0.01 3.80
N ASN A 1054 21.31 1.28 3.53
CA ASN A 1054 22.18 2.07 2.68
C ASN A 1054 23.38 2.66 3.46
N PHE A 1055 24.60 2.35 3.01
CA PHE A 1055 25.85 2.81 3.61
C PHE A 1055 26.27 4.24 3.21
N ILE A 1056 25.62 4.87 2.23
CA ILE A 1056 26.03 6.19 1.71
C ILE A 1056 26.08 7.26 2.81
N PRO A 1057 25.05 7.46 3.66
CA PRO A 1057 25.14 8.42 4.75
C PRO A 1057 26.34 8.13 5.67
N LEU A 1058 26.61 6.85 5.95
CA LEU A 1058 27.70 6.44 6.85
C LEU A 1058 29.04 6.88 6.30
N ILE A 1059 29.26 6.66 5.00
CA ILE A 1059 30.49 7.05 4.31
C ILE A 1059 30.66 8.58 4.36
N ILE A 1060 29.59 9.35 4.12
CA ILE A 1060 29.62 10.83 4.20
C ILE A 1060 30.02 11.28 5.60
N PHE A 1061 29.35 10.78 6.64
CA PHE A 1061 29.64 11.17 8.02
C PHE A 1061 31.05 10.74 8.45
N LEU A 1062 31.49 9.53 8.08
CA LEU A 1062 32.84 9.04 8.35
C LEU A 1062 33.90 9.90 7.66
N PHE A 1063 33.67 10.31 6.41
CA PHE A 1063 34.54 11.21 5.67
C PHE A 1063 34.71 12.55 6.38
N PHE A 1064 33.61 13.18 6.81
CA PHE A 1064 33.68 14.43 7.60
C PHE A 1064 34.38 14.23 8.94
N ILE A 1065 34.10 13.15 9.68
CA ILE A 1065 34.79 12.84 10.94
C ILE A 1065 36.29 12.74 10.70
N LEU A 1066 36.74 11.99 9.70
CA LEU A 1066 38.16 11.83 9.38
C LEU A 1066 38.81 13.16 8.99
N ILE A 1067 38.18 13.94 8.12
CA ILE A 1067 38.69 15.27 7.72
C ILE A 1067 38.82 16.20 8.90
N ILE A 1068 37.81 16.28 9.77
CA ILE A 1068 37.85 17.17 10.94
C ILE A 1068 38.94 16.73 11.91
N ASN A 1069 39.09 15.42 12.13
CA ASN A 1069 40.18 14.88 12.96
C ASN A 1069 41.56 15.25 12.38
N ILE A 1070 41.79 15.04 11.09
CA ILE A 1070 43.05 15.37 10.41
C ILE A 1070 43.31 16.88 10.44
N SER A 1071 42.32 17.70 10.09
CA SER A 1071 42.37 19.16 10.12
C SER A 1071 42.69 19.69 11.51
N SER A 1072 42.04 19.13 12.54
CA SER A 1072 42.24 19.52 13.93
C SER A 1072 43.65 19.15 14.41
N ILE A 1073 44.13 17.95 14.09
CA ILE A 1073 45.50 17.53 14.40
C ILE A 1073 46.52 18.42 13.68
N TYR A 1074 46.28 18.77 12.43
CA TYR A 1074 47.13 19.69 11.67
C TYR A 1074 47.17 21.09 12.30
N PHE A 1075 46.03 21.62 12.75
CA PHE A 1075 45.96 22.91 13.41
C PHE A 1075 46.72 22.91 14.75
N ILE A 1076 46.59 21.83 15.53
CA ILE A 1076 47.36 21.62 16.76
C ILE A 1076 48.86 21.55 16.44
N PHE A 1077 49.26 20.82 15.39
CA PHE A 1077 50.65 20.77 14.92
C PHE A 1077 51.17 22.16 14.57
N LYS A 1078 50.42 22.96 13.78
CA LYS A 1078 50.83 24.29 13.35
C LYS A 1078 51.01 25.23 14.55
N LYS A 1079 50.06 25.28 15.48
CA LYS A 1079 50.21 26.11 16.69
C LYS A 1079 51.40 25.69 17.55
N PHE A 1080 51.71 24.40 17.60
CA PHE A 1080 52.92 23.90 18.25
C PHE A 1080 54.23 24.38 17.57
N VAL A 1081 54.21 24.79 16.28
CA VAL A 1081 55.33 25.49 15.61
C VAL A 1081 55.43 26.93 16.08
N TYR A 1082 54.29 27.65 16.09
CA TYR A 1082 54.27 29.10 16.32
C TYR A 1082 54.56 29.47 17.79
N ASP A 1083 54.10 28.66 18.75
CA ASP A 1083 54.47 28.82 20.17
C ASP A 1083 55.98 28.63 20.41
N LYS A 1084 56.74 28.13 19.41
CA LYS A 1084 58.22 28.09 19.44
C LYS A 1084 58.85 29.47 19.19
N VAL A 1085 58.15 30.39 18.53
CA VAL A 1085 58.66 31.71 18.14
C VAL A 1085 58.36 32.78 19.19
N GLU A 1086 57.24 32.67 19.91
CA GLU A 1086 56.86 33.60 20.99
C GLU A 1086 57.54 33.32 22.33
N LEU A 1087 58.18 32.16 22.52
CA LEU A 1087 58.92 31.82 23.74
C LEU A 1087 60.44 32.00 23.61
N ILE A 1088 60.93 32.29 22.39
CA ILE A 1088 62.34 32.66 22.12
C ILE A 1088 62.48 34.20 22.02
N ARG A 1089 61.36 34.94 21.92
CA ARG A 1089 61.28 36.38 22.17
C ARG A 1089 60.76 36.63 23.57
#